data_AF-A0A9E6V0F0-F1
#
_entry.id   AF-A0A9E6V0F0-F1
#
_cell.length_a   1.000
_cell.length_b   1.000
_cell.length_c   1.000
_cell.angle_alpha   90.00
_cell.angle_beta   90.00
_cell.angle_gamma   90.00
#
_symmetry.space_group_name_H-M   'P 1'
#
loop_
_entity.id
_entity.type
_entity.pdbx_description
1 polymer ?
#
loop_
_entity_poly.entity_id
_entity_poly.type
_entity_poly.pdbx_seq_one_letter_code
_entity_poly.pdbx_strand_id
1 'polypeptide(L)'
;MTERDISNNWSPTRARKPDQSTQLSRTPEVGTTQSSGVPATGYNVQSVTQQQDQNSQALATDNHSEAKFNIGNVLDKLPRWMKSWVLWSIVLTLVPSGIGFVSMSMLLKLPSAPNCPKIFWPLASASVRLHCASLAASKQNVNDLLQAIALVRELPKDHPLRGQINDLLEEWSRDILKLADESFQSGNLEEAIATARQVPQDLEARNIVEEQITKWQSIWTQAEEIYQKTQEELRERRWQSAFMMSSKLLRVSNRYWSTTKYDELNNIIVTSREDGNKLDEAEGLARRRSVDNLLKAIKLANSINSNSYLYQKAQELIPEFGRKMLELAEARMERRDADTALDIARKIPSIPALQAEIDDFIVLGEAKRSAWIGTVAGLEVAISQAKQIDASREVYNEAQELIGKWQIEIEDVYRLDKARNLASQGTVNYLNAAISEAEMIPDNNPRSQEAKREMRRWRSQVESIEDQPFIDRAEQMATLGDIISLQSAIAEASQIRYGRSLYPTAQKKINNWTGQIQRIQDQPILDEARMVAASGDLNTAINRAKRLANSGRSLAGEAQADIDSWQEQIRAGDNWRRAREIAVTGTPQALAEAIRIADRVSNRNILRMDVNVAIDQWSRQILDIARSQSEYNISQSIETARLIPRGSSAYSDAQQEITIWRRLLIPPTPPPAISTPDLLTPTPSFTPVPIREQNNL
;
A
#
# COMPACT_ATOMS: atom_id res chain seq x y z
N MET A 1 -7.45 -13.98 -31.90
CA MET A 1 -6.38 -12.97 -31.67
C MET A 1 -6.58 -11.89 -32.73
N THR A 2 -6.31 -10.64 -32.32
CA THR A 2 -6.58 -9.33 -32.99
C THR A 2 -8.05 -8.96 -33.17
N GLU A 3 -8.52 -7.74 -32.97
CA GLU A 3 -8.08 -6.55 -32.21
C GLU A 3 -9.32 -5.61 -32.16
N ARG A 4 -9.47 -4.90 -31.05
CA ARG A 4 -10.15 -3.61 -30.80
C ARG A 4 -11.27 -3.10 -31.75
N ASP A 5 -12.42 -2.78 -31.17
CA ASP A 5 -12.83 -1.39 -30.80
C ASP A 5 -14.35 -1.32 -30.62
N ILE A 6 -14.83 -1.11 -29.39
CA ILE A 6 -16.17 -0.54 -29.14
C ILE A 6 -16.10 0.40 -27.92
N SER A 7 -16.35 1.67 -28.21
CA SER A 7 -16.64 2.78 -27.30
C SER A 7 -17.86 2.49 -26.42
N ASN A 8 -17.77 2.75 -25.11
CA ASN A 8 -18.94 2.90 -24.26
C ASN A 8 -18.74 4.01 -23.23
N ASN A 9 -19.40 5.13 -23.52
CA ASN A 9 -19.58 6.29 -22.67
C ASN A 9 -20.94 6.18 -21.99
N TRP A 10 -21.01 5.75 -20.73
CA TRP A 10 -22.24 5.77 -19.93
C TRP A 10 -21.93 6.14 -18.47
N SER A 11 -22.42 7.31 -18.06
CA SER A 11 -22.58 7.72 -16.66
C SER A 11 -23.88 7.14 -16.10
N PRO A 12 -24.00 6.99 -14.76
CA PRO A 12 -25.31 7.09 -14.13
C PRO A 12 -25.35 8.21 -13.07
N THR A 13 -26.48 8.89 -13.11
CA THR A 13 -26.92 9.97 -12.23
C THR A 13 -27.70 9.43 -11.03
N ARG A 14 -27.83 10.28 -9.99
CA ARG A 14 -28.88 10.32 -8.93
C ARG A 14 -28.57 9.42 -7.70
N ALA A 15 -28.67 9.88 -6.44
CA ALA A 15 -29.74 10.67 -5.86
C ALA A 15 -29.34 11.53 -4.64
N ARG A 16 -30.19 12.54 -4.39
CA ARG A 16 -30.15 13.61 -3.39
C ARG A 16 -31.43 13.52 -2.55
N LYS A 17 -31.35 13.78 -1.23
CA LYS A 17 -32.31 14.52 -0.33
C LYS A 17 -32.11 14.16 1.16
N PRO A 18 -32.61 14.95 2.16
CA PRO A 18 -32.19 16.33 2.48
C PRO A 18 -32.08 16.63 4.01
N ASP A 19 -31.56 17.82 4.30
CA ASP A 19 -31.74 18.75 5.44
C ASP A 19 -32.46 18.34 6.74
N GLN A 20 -31.86 18.75 7.86
CA GLN A 20 -32.51 19.70 8.79
C GLN A 20 -31.49 20.61 9.51
N SER A 21 -31.74 21.90 9.35
CA SER A 21 -31.22 23.07 10.07
C SER A 21 -31.48 22.96 11.59
N THR A 22 -30.89 23.73 12.50
CA THR A 22 -31.10 25.19 12.67
C THR A 22 -30.28 25.66 13.89
N GLN A 23 -29.48 26.73 13.73
CA GLN A 23 -29.28 27.92 14.61
C GLN A 23 -28.93 27.76 16.12
N LEU A 24 -28.34 28.70 16.86
CA LEU A 24 -27.62 29.98 16.70
C LEU A 24 -27.17 30.38 18.15
N SER A 25 -26.19 31.30 18.23
CA SER A 25 -26.01 32.32 19.30
C SER A 25 -25.11 32.06 20.52
N ARG A 26 -23.89 32.62 20.43
CA ARG A 26 -23.26 33.69 21.25
C ARG A 26 -23.55 33.84 22.77
N THR A 27 -22.45 33.72 23.54
CA THR A 27 -21.88 34.56 24.65
C THR A 27 -22.75 35.56 25.44
N PRO A 28 -22.52 35.71 26.77
CA PRO A 28 -21.58 36.75 27.25
C PRO A 28 -20.69 36.38 28.47
N GLU A 29 -19.70 37.25 28.71
CA GLU A 29 -18.71 37.32 29.80
C GLU A 29 -19.26 37.69 31.21
N VAL A 30 -18.35 37.57 32.19
CA VAL A 30 -18.12 38.39 33.41
C VAL A 30 -18.48 37.74 34.77
N GLY A 31 -17.47 37.61 35.65
CA GLY A 31 -17.67 37.76 37.11
C GLY A 31 -16.92 36.82 38.08
N THR A 32 -15.70 37.21 38.48
CA THR A 32 -15.14 37.19 39.87
C THR A 32 -14.96 35.89 40.71
N THR A 33 -13.68 35.62 41.01
CA THR A 33 -13.03 35.22 42.29
C THR A 33 -13.46 34.01 43.15
N GLN A 34 -12.43 33.18 43.42
CA GLN A 34 -12.04 32.50 44.67
C GLN A 34 -12.80 31.26 45.21
N SER A 35 -11.98 30.21 45.39
CA SER A 35 -11.87 29.33 46.56
C SER A 35 -12.93 28.26 46.82
N SER A 36 -12.40 27.03 46.93
CA SER A 36 -12.86 25.92 47.79
C SER A 36 -14.17 25.20 47.44
N GLY A 37 -14.13 23.87 47.49
CA GLY A 37 -15.32 23.04 47.69
C GLY A 37 -15.51 21.90 46.71
N VAL A 38 -14.90 20.75 47.05
CA VAL A 38 -15.43 19.37 47.00
C VAL A 38 -16.75 19.10 46.26
N PRO A 39 -16.84 18.04 45.42
CA PRO A 39 -18.13 17.47 44.99
C PRO A 39 -18.74 16.52 46.02
N ALA A 40 -20.07 16.54 46.11
CA ALA A 40 -20.88 15.66 46.95
C ALA A 40 -21.38 14.42 46.19
N THR A 41 -21.25 13.28 46.89
CA THR A 41 -22.23 12.20 47.11
C THR A 41 -22.62 11.21 46.01
N GLY A 42 -22.46 9.94 46.43
CA GLY A 42 -23.18 8.74 46.00
C GLY A 42 -22.48 7.51 46.60
N TYR A 43 -22.51 7.30 47.92
CA TYR A 43 -23.40 6.36 48.65
C TYR A 43 -23.36 4.93 48.07
N ASN A 44 -23.20 3.82 48.81
CA ASN A 44 -23.12 3.45 50.23
C ASN A 44 -22.75 1.93 50.18
N VAL A 45 -21.98 1.28 51.05
CA VAL A 45 -22.27 0.80 52.42
C VAL A 45 -20.97 0.06 52.82
N GLN A 46 -20.18 0.55 53.79
CA GLN A 46 -20.16 0.18 55.23
C GLN A 46 -19.76 -1.29 55.47
N SER A 47 -18.88 -1.65 56.40
CA SER A 47 -18.33 -1.00 57.61
C SER A 47 -17.39 -2.03 58.29
N VAL A 48 -16.45 -1.77 59.22
CA VAL A 48 -15.81 -0.59 59.82
C VAL A 48 -14.59 -1.14 60.60
N THR A 49 -13.63 -0.25 60.79
CA THR A 49 -12.26 -0.40 61.27
C THR A 49 -12.11 0.00 62.76
N GLN A 50 -10.95 -0.36 63.34
CA GLN A 50 -10.03 0.54 64.07
C GLN A 50 -9.93 0.56 65.62
N GLN A 51 -8.66 0.57 66.02
CA GLN A 51 -8.05 0.83 67.33
C GLN A 51 -8.23 2.27 67.85
N GLN A 52 -8.21 2.38 69.20
CA GLN A 52 -7.60 3.39 70.11
C GLN A 52 -7.83 4.90 69.83
N ASP A 53 -8.02 5.80 70.79
CA ASP A 53 -7.55 5.84 72.18
C ASP A 53 -8.26 7.01 72.94
N GLN A 54 -8.18 6.95 74.28
CA GLN A 54 -8.01 8.05 75.27
C GLN A 54 -9.13 9.00 75.77
N ASN A 55 -9.20 9.00 77.12
CA ASN A 55 -9.37 10.09 78.11
C ASN A 55 -10.76 10.77 78.23
N SER A 56 -11.36 10.98 79.42
CA SER A 56 -10.80 11.41 80.71
C SER A 56 -11.71 11.05 81.92
N GLN A 57 -11.12 11.15 83.11
CA GLN A 57 -11.52 10.73 84.47
C GLN A 57 -12.70 11.49 85.14
N ALA A 58 -13.32 10.89 86.18
CA ALA A 58 -13.06 11.24 87.60
C ALA A 58 -14.01 10.51 88.60
N LEU A 59 -13.46 9.83 89.62
CA LEU A 59 -13.66 10.12 91.06
C LEU A 59 -12.81 9.20 91.97
N ALA A 60 -11.93 9.82 92.78
CA ALA A 60 -11.54 9.59 94.19
C ALA A 60 -11.26 8.14 94.71
N THR A 61 -10.26 7.80 95.53
CA THR A 61 -9.27 8.55 96.33
C THR A 61 -8.21 7.56 96.89
N ASP A 62 -6.97 8.04 96.97
CA ASP A 62 -5.95 7.87 98.02
C ASP A 62 -5.15 6.57 98.34
N ASN A 63 -3.83 6.82 98.37
CA ASN A 63 -2.77 6.38 99.30
C ASN A 63 -1.95 5.11 99.04
N HIS A 64 -0.80 5.37 98.39
CA HIS A 64 0.59 5.05 98.76
C HIS A 64 0.93 3.93 99.77
N SER A 65 1.97 3.19 99.36
CA SER A 65 3.23 2.89 100.08
C SER A 65 3.48 1.46 100.60
N GLU A 66 4.63 0.97 100.13
CA GLU A 66 5.70 0.29 100.85
C GLU A 66 5.57 -1.16 101.32
N ALA A 67 6.65 -1.88 100.99
CA ALA A 67 7.04 -3.16 101.54
C ALA A 67 7.34 -3.07 103.04
N LYS A 68 7.03 -4.15 103.79
CA LYS A 68 7.92 -4.73 104.81
C LYS A 68 7.39 -6.06 105.34
N PHE A 69 8.35 -6.83 105.82
CA PHE A 69 8.35 -8.25 106.16
C PHE A 69 7.91 -8.51 107.63
N ASN A 70 7.24 -9.66 107.84
CA ASN A 70 7.44 -10.71 108.88
C ASN A 70 6.64 -10.86 110.21
N ILE A 71 6.23 -12.14 110.41
CA ILE A 71 6.07 -13.03 111.60
C ILE A 71 4.79 -12.97 112.48
N GLY A 72 4.09 -14.13 112.59
CA GLY A 72 3.27 -14.48 113.77
C GLY A 72 2.17 -15.56 113.62
N ASN A 73 2.54 -16.85 113.75
CA ASN A 73 1.82 -17.99 114.39
C ASN A 73 0.31 -18.33 114.17
N VAL A 74 0.10 -19.60 113.76
CA VAL A 74 -0.73 -20.66 114.42
C VAL A 74 -2.27 -20.75 114.19
N LEU A 75 -2.69 -21.95 113.71
CA LEU A 75 -3.98 -22.68 113.80
C LEU A 75 -5.32 -21.92 113.58
N ASP A 76 -6.16 -22.33 112.61
CA ASP A 76 -7.18 -23.39 112.78
C ASP A 76 -8.22 -23.44 111.61
N LYS A 77 -8.68 -24.67 111.29
CA LYS A 77 -9.95 -25.11 110.61
C LYS A 77 -10.12 -25.26 109.08
N LEU A 78 -10.43 -26.52 108.73
CA LEU A 78 -10.88 -27.14 107.46
C LEU A 78 -12.43 -27.21 107.31
N PRO A 79 -13.00 -27.30 106.07
CA PRO A 79 -14.46 -27.43 105.85
C PRO A 79 -14.98 -28.80 105.30
N ARG A 80 -15.98 -29.33 106.04
CA ARG A 80 -17.30 -29.93 105.68
C ARG A 80 -17.53 -31.03 104.62
N TRP A 81 -16.58 -31.51 103.81
CA TRP A 81 -16.87 -32.58 102.81
C TRP A 81 -16.94 -34.03 103.35
N MET A 82 -16.78 -34.25 104.66
CA MET A 82 -16.78 -35.57 105.32
C MET A 82 -18.07 -35.89 106.11
N LYS A 83 -19.25 -35.87 105.48
CA LYS A 83 -20.50 -36.36 106.13
C LYS A 83 -21.50 -37.01 105.15
N SER A 84 -21.10 -38.05 104.41
CA SER A 84 -22.08 -38.97 103.83
C SER A 84 -21.55 -40.40 103.77
N TRP A 85 -22.21 -41.29 104.52
CA TRP A 85 -21.77 -42.65 104.83
C TRP A 85 -22.26 -43.71 103.82
N VAL A 86 -23.09 -43.32 102.85
CA VAL A 86 -23.61 -44.21 101.79
C VAL A 86 -22.61 -44.38 100.63
N LEU A 87 -21.61 -43.50 100.52
CA LEU A 87 -20.55 -43.59 99.50
C LEU A 87 -19.41 -44.55 99.88
N TRP A 88 -19.21 -44.85 101.16
CA TRP A 88 -18.17 -45.80 101.62
C TRP A 88 -18.56 -47.27 101.43
N SER A 89 -19.85 -47.57 101.25
CA SER A 89 -20.35 -48.94 101.04
C SER A 89 -20.15 -49.48 99.62
N ILE A 90 -19.94 -48.64 98.61
CA ILE A 90 -19.74 -49.07 97.20
C ILE A 90 -18.25 -49.28 96.87
N VAL A 91 -17.34 -48.71 97.66
CA VAL A 91 -15.89 -48.83 97.43
C VAL A 91 -15.31 -50.13 98.02
N LEU A 92 -16.01 -50.80 98.95
CA LEU A 92 -15.46 -51.96 99.67
C LEU A 92 -15.71 -53.33 98.98
N THR A 93 -16.50 -53.41 97.92
CA THR A 93 -16.79 -54.68 97.21
C THR A 93 -16.15 -54.80 95.83
N LEU A 94 -15.42 -53.78 95.37
CA LEU A 94 -14.81 -53.72 94.03
C LEU A 94 -13.26 -53.74 94.07
N VAL A 95 -12.68 -54.24 95.16
CA VAL A 95 -11.23 -54.23 95.43
C VAL A 95 -10.52 -55.57 95.14
N PRO A 96 -11.14 -56.77 95.16
CA PRO A 96 -10.36 -57.99 94.89
C PRO A 96 -10.10 -58.34 93.42
N SER A 97 -10.53 -57.55 92.42
CA SER A 97 -10.28 -57.85 90.98
C SER A 97 -9.27 -56.91 90.29
N GLY A 98 -8.77 -55.87 90.99
CA GLY A 98 -7.85 -54.89 90.41
C GLY A 98 -6.37 -55.31 90.40
N ILE A 99 -5.98 -56.30 91.21
CA ILE A 99 -4.56 -56.64 91.43
C ILE A 99 -3.96 -57.45 90.25
N GLY A 100 -4.80 -58.13 89.45
CA GLY A 100 -4.38 -58.80 88.21
C GLY A 100 -4.12 -57.87 87.02
N PHE A 101 -4.78 -56.71 86.96
CA PHE A 101 -4.55 -55.73 85.88
C PHE A 101 -3.32 -54.85 86.14
N VAL A 102 -3.02 -54.54 87.41
CA VAL A 102 -1.83 -53.75 87.77
C VAL A 102 -0.54 -54.55 87.53
N SER A 103 -0.57 -55.88 87.75
CA SER A 103 0.58 -56.77 87.48
C SER A 103 0.86 -56.96 85.98
N MET A 104 -0.17 -57.00 85.12
CA MET A 104 0.02 -56.99 83.66
C MET A 104 0.49 -55.62 83.12
N SER A 105 0.07 -54.51 83.76
CA SER A 105 0.51 -53.15 83.39
C SER A 105 1.96 -52.84 83.78
N MET A 106 2.53 -53.57 84.76
CA MET A 106 3.90 -53.40 85.22
C MET A 106 4.90 -54.24 84.42
N LEU A 107 4.45 -55.32 83.76
CA LEU A 107 5.22 -56.11 82.80
C LEU A 107 5.24 -55.49 81.38
N LEU A 108 4.27 -54.63 81.05
CA LEU A 108 4.23 -53.83 79.83
C LEU A 108 4.71 -52.37 80.03
N LYS A 109 5.10 -52.00 81.27
CA LYS A 109 5.79 -50.73 81.55
C LYS A 109 7.25 -50.88 81.16
N LEU A 110 7.56 -50.54 79.92
CA LEU A 110 8.93 -50.20 79.52
C LEU A 110 9.51 -49.21 80.55
N PRO A 111 10.78 -49.35 80.97
CA PRO A 111 11.40 -48.40 81.87
C PRO A 111 11.19 -46.99 81.31
N SER A 112 10.74 -46.08 82.17
CA SER A 112 10.44 -44.69 81.82
C SER A 112 11.56 -44.10 80.98
N ALA A 113 11.23 -43.69 79.74
CA ALA A 113 12.15 -43.02 78.86
C ALA A 113 12.86 -41.88 79.63
N PRO A 114 14.19 -41.74 79.50
CA PRO A 114 14.92 -40.72 80.23
C PRO A 114 14.36 -39.33 79.89
N ASN A 115 14.20 -38.48 80.92
CA ASN A 115 13.67 -37.12 80.76
C ASN A 115 14.77 -36.22 80.17
N CYS A 116 15.01 -36.38 78.86
CA CYS A 116 16.10 -35.79 78.08
C CYS A 116 16.39 -34.29 78.33
N PRO A 117 15.41 -33.40 78.56
CA PRO A 117 15.69 -31.99 78.83
C PRO A 117 16.26 -31.68 80.22
N LYS A 118 16.38 -32.66 81.15
CA LYS A 118 16.84 -32.46 82.54
C LYS A 118 18.12 -33.23 82.90
N ILE A 119 18.87 -33.70 81.91
CA ILE A 119 20.04 -34.57 82.11
C ILE A 119 21.33 -33.75 82.19
N PHE A 120 22.18 -34.05 83.18
CA PHE A 120 23.53 -33.52 83.27
C PHE A 120 24.47 -34.32 82.35
N TRP A 121 24.74 -33.78 81.17
CA TRP A 121 25.48 -34.46 80.09
C TRP A 121 26.84 -35.09 80.47
N PRO A 122 27.68 -34.48 81.34
CA PRO A 122 28.96 -35.07 81.71
C PRO A 122 28.87 -36.43 82.44
N LEU A 123 27.73 -36.76 83.04
CA LEU A 123 27.49 -38.04 83.73
C LEU A 123 26.49 -38.96 82.98
N ALA A 124 26.03 -38.54 81.80
CA ALA A 124 25.08 -39.32 81.01
C ALA A 124 25.76 -40.51 80.34
N SER A 125 25.20 -41.72 80.49
CA SER A 125 25.68 -42.90 79.78
C SER A 125 25.52 -42.74 78.26
N ALA A 126 26.34 -43.45 77.49
CA ALA A 126 26.27 -43.42 76.03
C ALA A 126 24.90 -43.87 75.47
N SER A 127 24.23 -44.83 76.13
CA SER A 127 22.88 -45.28 75.74
C SER A 127 21.81 -44.20 75.96
N VAL A 128 21.93 -43.40 77.03
CA VAL A 128 21.04 -42.27 77.31
C VAL A 128 21.28 -41.14 76.31
N ARG A 129 22.54 -40.84 76.00
CA ARG A 129 22.89 -39.85 74.94
C ARG A 129 22.33 -40.26 73.58
N LEU A 130 22.51 -41.52 73.19
CA LEU A 130 21.96 -42.06 71.94
C LEU A 130 20.43 -42.05 71.89
N HIS A 131 19.76 -42.45 72.96
CA HIS A 131 18.29 -42.44 73.01
C HIS A 131 17.72 -41.02 72.94
N CYS A 132 18.31 -40.08 73.68
CA CYS A 132 17.88 -38.69 73.66
C CYS A 132 18.22 -37.98 72.34
N ALA A 133 19.35 -38.31 71.72
CA ALA A 133 19.68 -37.83 70.38
C ALA A 133 18.69 -38.38 69.34
N SER A 134 18.35 -39.66 69.40
CA SER A 134 17.33 -40.26 68.51
C SER A 134 15.95 -39.60 68.68
N LEU A 135 15.57 -39.26 69.91
CA LEU A 135 14.34 -38.53 70.20
C LEU A 135 14.37 -37.10 69.64
N ALA A 136 15.49 -36.39 69.74
CA ALA A 136 15.66 -35.07 69.13
C ALA A 136 15.57 -35.17 67.60
N ALA A 137 16.31 -36.09 66.98
CA ALA A 137 16.27 -36.33 65.54
C ALA A 137 14.87 -36.69 65.01
N SER A 138 14.05 -37.41 65.80
CA SER A 138 12.68 -37.79 65.42
C SER A 138 11.74 -36.59 65.13
N LYS A 139 12.09 -35.38 65.57
CA LYS A 139 11.33 -34.17 65.29
C LYS A 139 11.58 -33.58 63.89
N GLN A 140 12.52 -34.14 63.12
CA GLN A 140 12.76 -33.85 61.70
C GLN A 140 12.87 -32.36 61.35
N ASN A 141 13.59 -31.60 62.17
CA ASN A 141 13.94 -30.21 61.86
C ASN A 141 15.43 -29.96 62.11
N VAL A 142 15.97 -28.94 61.44
CA VAL A 142 17.41 -28.65 61.41
C VAL A 142 17.99 -28.48 62.82
N ASN A 143 17.31 -27.70 63.69
CA ASN A 143 17.81 -27.41 65.04
C ASN A 143 17.88 -28.67 65.92
N ASP A 144 16.81 -29.47 65.92
CA ASP A 144 16.74 -30.70 66.72
C ASP A 144 17.67 -31.81 66.15
N LEU A 145 17.91 -31.85 64.84
CA LEU A 145 18.90 -32.75 64.21
C LEU A 145 20.34 -32.35 64.56
N LEU A 146 20.65 -31.04 64.56
CA LEU A 146 21.95 -30.54 65.03
C LEU A 146 22.16 -30.81 66.51
N GLN A 147 21.10 -30.69 67.31
CA GLN A 147 21.12 -31.07 68.72
C GLN A 147 21.42 -32.57 68.87
N ALA A 148 20.75 -33.44 68.10
CA ALA A 148 21.02 -34.87 68.10
C ALA A 148 22.48 -35.18 67.76
N ILE A 149 23.02 -34.57 66.71
CA ILE A 149 24.43 -34.70 66.31
C ILE A 149 25.38 -34.28 67.43
N ALA A 150 25.14 -33.12 68.06
CA ALA A 150 26.00 -32.59 69.11
C ALA A 150 26.09 -33.54 70.33
N LEU A 151 24.98 -34.18 70.71
CA LEU A 151 24.92 -35.07 71.87
C LEU A 151 25.75 -36.35 71.72
N VAL A 152 25.87 -36.87 70.50
CA VAL A 152 26.55 -38.16 70.23
C VAL A 152 27.97 -37.95 69.71
N ARG A 153 28.27 -36.81 69.10
CA ARG A 153 29.61 -36.45 68.57
C ARG A 153 30.70 -36.43 69.64
N GLU A 154 30.36 -36.02 70.87
CA GLU A 154 31.31 -35.95 71.99
C GLU A 154 31.76 -37.32 72.53
N LEU A 155 31.17 -38.42 72.06
CA LEU A 155 31.56 -39.76 72.51
C LEU A 155 32.93 -40.18 71.92
N PRO A 156 33.81 -40.82 72.71
CA PRO A 156 35.15 -41.24 72.28
C PRO A 156 35.15 -42.11 71.01
N LYS A 157 36.23 -42.04 70.23
CA LYS A 157 36.39 -42.78 68.97
C LYS A 157 36.52 -44.30 69.18
N ASP A 158 36.93 -44.74 70.36
CA ASP A 158 37.10 -46.15 70.77
C ASP A 158 35.84 -46.78 71.39
N HIS A 159 34.69 -46.09 71.33
CA HIS A 159 33.43 -46.56 71.92
C HIS A 159 32.87 -47.83 71.24
N PRO A 160 32.35 -48.84 71.97
CA PRO A 160 31.83 -50.09 71.38
C PRO A 160 30.70 -49.91 70.35
N LEU A 161 29.92 -48.83 70.47
CA LEU A 161 28.83 -48.49 69.55
C LEU A 161 29.25 -47.50 68.44
N ARG A 162 30.55 -47.29 68.20
CA ARG A 162 31.02 -46.25 67.26
C ARG A 162 30.49 -46.42 65.84
N GLY A 163 30.36 -47.65 65.34
CA GLY A 163 29.75 -47.93 64.03
C GLY A 163 28.33 -47.39 63.94
N GLN A 164 27.46 -47.78 64.89
CA GLN A 164 26.07 -47.31 64.96
C GLN A 164 25.97 -45.78 65.14
N ILE A 165 26.88 -45.17 65.91
CA ILE A 165 26.95 -43.71 66.06
C ILE A 165 27.28 -43.04 64.73
N ASN A 166 28.25 -43.56 63.98
CA ASN A 166 28.62 -43.01 62.68
C ASN A 166 27.46 -43.14 61.68
N ASP A 167 26.76 -44.27 61.67
CA ASP A 167 25.58 -44.48 60.81
C ASP A 167 24.48 -43.43 61.11
N LEU A 168 24.19 -43.19 62.39
CA LEU A 168 23.21 -42.19 62.83
C LEU A 168 23.65 -40.76 62.51
N LEU A 169 24.93 -40.43 62.70
CA LEU A 169 25.48 -39.12 62.35
C LEU A 169 25.42 -38.87 60.84
N GLU A 170 25.65 -39.89 60.03
CA GLU A 170 25.46 -39.82 58.58
C GLU A 170 23.98 -39.64 58.21
N GLU A 171 23.09 -40.44 58.80
CA GLU A 171 21.64 -40.37 58.58
C GLU A 171 21.09 -38.98 58.90
N TRP A 172 21.37 -38.44 60.09
CA TRP A 172 20.89 -37.11 60.48
C TRP A 172 21.50 -35.99 59.64
N SER A 173 22.75 -36.16 59.19
CA SER A 173 23.36 -35.22 58.23
C SER A 173 22.63 -35.26 56.88
N ARG A 174 22.21 -36.44 56.41
CA ARG A 174 21.40 -36.58 55.19
C ARG A 174 20.00 -36.00 55.38
N ASP A 175 19.41 -36.09 56.56
CA ASP A 175 18.12 -35.46 56.88
C ASP A 175 18.21 -33.93 56.87
N ILE A 176 19.29 -33.35 57.43
CA ILE A 176 19.56 -31.91 57.33
C ILE A 176 19.71 -31.50 55.86
N LEU A 177 20.45 -32.27 55.06
CA LEU A 177 20.59 -32.02 53.62
C LEU A 177 19.25 -32.11 52.88
N LYS A 178 18.36 -33.00 53.29
CA LYS A 178 17.01 -33.13 52.70
C LYS A 178 16.15 -31.90 53.00
N LEU A 179 16.20 -31.37 54.22
CA LEU A 179 15.52 -30.12 54.58
C LEU A 179 16.12 -28.92 53.83
N ALA A 180 17.45 -28.85 53.72
CA ALA A 180 18.13 -27.84 52.93
C ALA A 180 17.80 -27.95 51.42
N ASP A 181 17.57 -29.16 50.90
CA ASP A 181 17.13 -29.36 49.52
C ASP A 181 15.78 -28.69 49.27
N GLU A 182 14.86 -28.62 50.24
CA GLU A 182 13.58 -27.91 50.08
C GLU A 182 13.79 -26.41 49.79
N SER A 183 14.70 -25.75 50.53
CA SER A 183 15.10 -24.36 50.24
C SER A 183 15.76 -24.22 48.88
N PHE A 184 16.57 -25.19 48.46
CA PHE A 184 17.15 -25.20 47.12
C PHE A 184 16.05 -25.30 46.05
N GLN A 185 15.13 -26.25 46.20
CA GLN A 185 14.00 -26.47 45.28
C GLN A 185 13.05 -25.26 45.21
N SER A 186 12.94 -24.46 46.28
CA SER A 186 12.15 -23.22 46.30
C SER A 186 12.84 -22.00 45.69
N GLY A 187 14.11 -22.12 45.28
CA GLY A 187 14.87 -21.02 44.67
C GLY A 187 15.80 -20.29 45.62
N ASN A 188 15.99 -20.77 46.85
CA ASN A 188 16.86 -20.17 47.86
C ASN A 188 18.17 -20.96 47.99
N LEU A 189 19.03 -20.91 46.97
CA LEU A 189 20.32 -21.61 46.98
C LEU A 189 21.18 -21.22 48.19
N GLU A 190 21.28 -19.92 48.49
CA GLU A 190 22.11 -19.43 49.59
C GLU A 190 21.63 -19.95 50.96
N GLU A 191 20.31 -20.02 51.16
CA GLU A 191 19.71 -20.57 52.37
C GLU A 191 19.96 -22.09 52.49
N ALA A 192 19.86 -22.82 51.38
CA ALA A 192 20.15 -24.25 51.33
C ALA A 192 21.62 -24.53 51.69
N ILE A 193 22.56 -23.78 51.11
CA ILE A 193 24.00 -23.90 51.40
C ILE A 193 24.28 -23.54 52.86
N ALA A 194 23.70 -22.44 53.37
CA ALA A 194 23.86 -22.01 54.76
C ALA A 194 23.38 -23.09 55.73
N THR A 195 22.22 -23.70 55.46
CA THR A 195 21.64 -24.79 56.26
C THR A 195 22.52 -26.03 56.23
N ALA A 196 22.98 -26.44 55.05
CA ALA A 196 23.87 -27.59 54.89
C ALA A 196 25.22 -27.41 55.63
N ARG A 197 25.76 -26.18 55.64
CA ARG A 197 27.02 -25.85 56.35
C ARG A 197 26.91 -25.83 57.88
N GLN A 198 25.71 -25.93 58.45
CA GLN A 198 25.55 -26.06 59.91
C GLN A 198 25.98 -27.44 60.42
N VAL A 199 26.08 -28.44 59.53
CA VAL A 199 26.64 -29.76 59.88
C VAL A 199 28.11 -29.61 60.28
N PRO A 200 28.53 -30.14 61.45
CA PRO A 200 29.89 -29.97 61.94
C PRO A 200 30.98 -30.50 61.00
N GLN A 201 32.12 -29.80 60.94
CA GLN A 201 33.23 -30.11 60.01
C GLN A 201 34.04 -31.35 60.38
N ASP A 202 33.98 -31.80 61.63
CA ASP A 202 34.78 -32.91 62.16
C ASP A 202 34.16 -34.30 61.88
N LEU A 203 33.01 -34.33 61.20
CA LEU A 203 32.28 -35.54 60.85
C LEU A 203 32.70 -36.09 59.47
N GLU A 204 32.79 -37.41 59.33
CA GLU A 204 33.02 -38.04 58.01
C GLU A 204 31.88 -37.73 57.03
N ALA A 205 30.66 -37.53 57.54
CA ALA A 205 29.49 -37.12 56.78
C ALA A 205 29.65 -35.75 56.09
N ARG A 206 30.70 -34.96 56.43
CA ARG A 206 31.00 -33.67 55.80
C ARG A 206 31.27 -33.80 54.30
N ASN A 207 31.85 -34.92 53.86
CA ASN A 207 32.10 -35.20 52.44
C ASN A 207 30.79 -35.20 51.63
N ILE A 208 29.74 -35.81 52.18
CA ILE A 208 28.41 -35.88 51.55
C ILE A 208 27.78 -34.47 51.47
N VAL A 209 28.01 -33.64 52.49
CA VAL A 209 27.53 -32.25 52.52
C VAL A 209 28.22 -31.40 51.45
N GLU A 210 29.55 -31.47 51.31
CA GLU A 210 30.26 -30.71 50.26
C GLU A 210 29.91 -31.19 48.85
N GLU A 211 29.76 -32.50 48.67
CA GLU A 211 29.33 -33.08 47.40
C GLU A 211 27.94 -32.54 46.99
N GLN A 212 26.99 -32.52 47.94
CA GLN A 212 25.65 -32.01 47.70
C GLN A 212 25.63 -30.49 47.44
N ILE A 213 26.40 -29.70 48.18
CA ILE A 213 26.54 -28.25 47.92
C ILE A 213 27.09 -28.00 46.52
N THR A 214 28.14 -28.73 46.13
CA THR A 214 28.76 -28.61 44.80
C THR A 214 27.75 -28.98 43.72
N LYS A 215 26.93 -30.00 43.95
CA LYS A 215 25.85 -30.40 43.04
C LYS A 215 24.80 -29.31 42.89
N TRP A 216 24.32 -28.70 43.98
CA TRP A 216 23.37 -27.59 43.93
C TRP A 216 23.94 -26.39 43.16
N GLN A 217 25.18 -26.00 43.45
CA GLN A 217 25.86 -24.89 42.77
C GLN A 217 26.02 -25.16 41.27
N SER A 218 26.36 -26.38 40.88
CA SER A 218 26.48 -26.78 39.48
C SER A 218 25.13 -26.71 38.76
N ILE A 219 24.06 -27.26 39.35
CA ILE A 219 22.70 -27.19 38.79
C ILE A 219 22.24 -25.73 38.66
N TRP A 220 22.49 -24.91 39.68
CA TRP A 220 22.13 -23.49 39.66
C TRP A 220 22.86 -22.72 38.55
N THR A 221 24.17 -22.92 38.44
CA THR A 221 24.99 -22.27 37.41
C THR A 221 24.54 -22.68 36.01
N GLN A 222 24.23 -23.96 35.81
CA GLN A 222 23.70 -24.46 34.53
C GLN A 222 22.35 -23.83 34.19
N ALA A 223 21.45 -23.71 35.17
CA ALA A 223 20.15 -23.09 34.97
C ALA A 223 20.26 -21.61 34.61
N GLU A 224 21.11 -20.86 35.32
CA GLU A 224 21.40 -19.46 35.06
C GLU A 224 21.99 -19.28 33.65
N GLU A 225 22.93 -20.13 33.24
CA GLU A 225 23.51 -20.08 31.89
C GLU A 225 22.45 -20.30 30.80
N ILE A 226 21.51 -21.24 31.00
CA ILE A 226 20.39 -21.45 30.08
C ILE A 226 19.51 -20.20 30.02
N TYR A 227 19.21 -19.59 31.17
CA TYR A 227 18.39 -18.40 31.28
C TYR A 227 19.03 -17.22 30.53
N GLN A 228 20.31 -16.95 30.77
CA GLN A 228 21.06 -15.87 30.11
C GLN A 228 21.17 -16.06 28.60
N LYS A 229 21.52 -17.27 28.14
CA LYS A 229 21.57 -17.57 26.70
C LYS A 229 20.22 -17.40 26.02
N THR A 230 19.13 -17.73 26.72
CA THR A 230 17.79 -17.50 26.18
C THR A 230 17.52 -16.01 26.01
N GLN A 231 17.92 -15.16 26.96
CA GLN A 231 17.79 -13.70 26.83
C GLN A 231 18.62 -13.12 25.68
N GLU A 232 19.82 -13.64 25.45
CA GLU A 232 20.65 -13.24 24.29
C GLU A 232 19.94 -13.58 22.97
N GLU A 233 19.42 -14.79 22.83
CA GLU A 233 18.67 -15.21 21.64
C GLU A 233 17.43 -14.33 21.41
N LEU A 234 16.77 -13.86 22.48
CA LEU A 234 15.66 -12.91 22.39
C LEU A 234 16.08 -11.55 21.85
N ARG A 235 17.23 -11.01 22.29
CA ARG A 235 17.78 -9.74 21.78
C ARG A 235 18.11 -9.83 20.29
N GLU A 236 18.61 -10.98 19.85
CA GLU A 236 18.94 -11.28 18.45
C GLU A 236 17.70 -11.65 17.59
N ARG A 237 16.48 -11.53 18.12
CA ARG A 237 15.21 -11.90 17.45
C ARG A 237 15.12 -13.38 17.03
N ARG A 238 15.84 -14.27 17.71
CA ARG A 238 15.89 -15.72 17.40
C ARG A 238 14.90 -16.51 18.25
N TRP A 239 13.60 -16.27 18.02
CA TRP A 239 12.49 -16.79 18.83
C TRP A 239 12.49 -18.32 19.00
N GLN A 240 12.73 -19.04 17.89
CA GLN A 240 12.76 -20.50 17.91
C GLN A 240 13.94 -21.02 18.75
N SER A 241 15.11 -20.38 18.64
CA SER A 241 16.29 -20.74 19.44
C SER A 241 16.04 -20.46 20.92
N ALA A 242 15.47 -19.29 21.24
CA ALA A 242 15.11 -18.91 22.60
C ALA A 242 14.12 -19.90 23.23
N PHE A 243 13.07 -20.29 22.50
CA PHE A 243 12.11 -21.30 22.98
C PHE A 243 12.78 -22.65 23.25
N MET A 244 13.59 -23.14 22.31
CA MET A 244 14.32 -24.39 22.47
C MET A 244 15.32 -24.34 23.63
N MET A 245 16.01 -23.20 23.82
CA MET A 245 16.94 -23.00 24.94
C MET A 245 16.19 -23.02 26.27
N SER A 246 15.09 -22.26 26.40
CA SER A 246 14.26 -22.22 27.62
C SER A 246 13.73 -23.59 28.02
N SER A 247 13.37 -24.45 27.06
CA SER A 247 12.87 -25.80 27.33
C SER A 247 13.86 -26.69 28.07
N LYS A 248 15.16 -26.36 28.02
CA LYS A 248 16.19 -27.07 28.79
C LYS A 248 16.05 -26.84 30.30
N LEU A 249 15.45 -25.72 30.74
CA LEU A 249 15.15 -25.48 32.16
C LEU A 249 14.20 -26.52 32.74
N LEU A 250 13.29 -27.09 31.94
CA LEU A 250 12.39 -28.16 32.37
C LEU A 250 13.14 -29.44 32.79
N ARG A 251 14.40 -29.60 32.34
CA ARG A 251 15.26 -30.76 32.66
C ARG A 251 16.25 -30.48 33.78
N VAL A 252 16.33 -29.23 34.26
CA VAL A 252 17.15 -28.86 35.39
C VAL A 252 16.51 -29.45 36.66
N SER A 253 17.30 -30.15 37.46
CA SER A 253 16.86 -30.79 38.71
C SER A 253 16.61 -29.79 39.84
N ASN A 254 15.79 -28.77 39.58
CA ASN A 254 15.37 -27.75 40.53
C ASN A 254 13.94 -27.26 40.20
N ARG A 255 13.00 -27.33 41.16
CA ARG A 255 11.59 -27.01 40.93
C ARG A 255 11.39 -25.53 40.57
N TYR A 256 12.03 -24.60 41.27
CA TYR A 256 11.94 -23.18 40.98
C TYR A 256 12.38 -22.83 39.54
N TRP A 257 13.49 -23.39 39.08
CA TRP A 257 13.97 -23.19 37.70
C TRP A 257 13.08 -23.83 36.65
N SER A 258 12.62 -25.06 36.89
CA SER A 258 11.78 -25.83 35.96
C SER A 258 10.31 -25.40 35.93
N THR A 259 9.84 -24.62 36.90
CA THR A 259 8.46 -24.12 36.96
C THR A 259 8.44 -22.59 36.89
N THR A 260 8.62 -21.90 38.02
CA THR A 260 8.50 -20.44 38.13
C THR A 260 9.34 -19.68 37.09
N LYS A 261 10.64 -19.96 37.00
CA LYS A 261 11.53 -19.24 36.07
C LYS A 261 11.30 -19.63 34.62
N TYR A 262 10.95 -20.89 34.36
CA TYR A 262 10.56 -21.32 33.02
C TYR A 262 9.29 -20.61 32.55
N ASP A 263 8.26 -20.52 33.40
CA ASP A 263 6.99 -19.85 33.07
C ASP A 263 7.20 -18.34 32.83
N GLU A 264 8.00 -17.69 33.69
CA GLU A 264 8.40 -16.30 33.51
C GLU A 264 9.09 -16.10 32.15
N LEU A 265 10.09 -16.93 31.84
CA LEU A 265 10.85 -16.85 30.60
C LEU A 265 9.99 -17.16 29.37
N ASN A 266 9.08 -18.13 29.47
CA ASN A 266 8.15 -18.47 28.40
C ASN A 266 7.18 -17.31 28.11
N ASN A 267 6.65 -16.66 29.14
CA ASN A 267 5.83 -15.46 28.97
C ASN A 267 6.62 -14.34 28.28
N ILE A 268 7.87 -14.11 28.69
CA ILE A 268 8.76 -13.15 28.04
C ILE A 268 8.95 -13.51 26.56
N ILE A 269 9.21 -14.77 26.23
CA ILE A 269 9.42 -15.23 24.85
C ILE A 269 8.18 -14.97 23.99
N VAL A 270 6.99 -15.32 24.50
CA VAL A 270 5.72 -15.12 23.80
C VAL A 270 5.49 -13.63 23.53
N THR A 271 5.62 -12.79 24.55
CA THR A 271 5.41 -11.34 24.44
C THR A 271 6.44 -10.70 23.49
N SER A 272 7.71 -11.13 23.58
CA SER A 272 8.79 -10.63 22.73
C SER A 272 8.60 -11.03 21.27
N ARG A 273 8.05 -12.22 21.00
CA ARG A 273 7.70 -12.66 19.64
C ARG A 273 6.58 -11.80 19.06
N GLU A 274 5.55 -11.47 19.84
CA GLU A 274 4.47 -10.60 19.40
C GLU A 274 4.99 -9.19 19.07
N ASP A 275 5.82 -8.62 19.92
CA ASP A 275 6.47 -7.33 19.66
C ASP A 275 7.42 -7.41 18.46
N GLY A 276 8.11 -8.54 18.28
CA GLY A 276 8.94 -8.80 17.11
C GLY A 276 8.15 -8.78 15.82
N ASN A 277 6.99 -9.46 15.79
CA ASN A 277 6.10 -9.43 14.63
C ASN A 277 5.60 -8.01 14.31
N LYS A 278 5.26 -7.20 15.33
CA LYS A 278 4.88 -5.79 15.12
C LYS A 278 6.03 -4.99 14.50
N LEU A 279 7.26 -5.23 14.95
CA LEU A 279 8.44 -4.53 14.45
C LEU A 279 8.77 -4.94 13.01
N ASP A 280 8.68 -6.24 12.69
CA ASP A 280 8.86 -6.75 11.33
C ASP A 280 7.78 -6.19 10.38
N GLU A 281 6.53 -6.08 10.84
CA GLU A 281 5.46 -5.42 10.09
C GLU A 281 5.75 -3.93 9.87
N ALA A 282 6.22 -3.22 10.90
CA ALA A 282 6.62 -1.83 10.80
C ALA A 282 7.74 -1.62 9.78
N GLU A 283 8.80 -2.44 9.84
CA GLU A 283 9.90 -2.43 8.87
C GLU A 283 9.39 -2.73 7.45
N GLY A 284 8.48 -3.70 7.29
CA GLY A 284 7.84 -4.06 6.02
C GLY A 284 6.99 -2.91 5.43
N LEU A 285 6.23 -2.20 6.26
CA LEU A 285 5.47 -1.02 5.87
C LEU A 285 6.39 0.13 5.47
N ALA A 286 7.47 0.36 6.23
CA ALA A 286 8.44 1.42 5.96
C ALA A 286 9.17 1.23 4.62
N ARG A 287 9.39 -0.02 4.17
CA ARG A 287 9.99 -0.32 2.85
C ARG A 287 9.17 0.20 1.67
N ARG A 288 7.85 0.36 1.82
CA ARG A 288 6.96 0.83 0.75
C ARG A 288 7.06 2.34 0.48
N ARG A 289 7.77 3.10 1.34
CA ARG A 289 8.07 4.55 1.18
C ARG A 289 6.85 5.43 0.88
N SER A 290 5.72 5.16 1.52
CA SER A 290 4.54 6.02 1.46
C SER A 290 4.26 6.61 2.83
N VAL A 291 3.78 7.86 2.88
CA VAL A 291 3.42 8.59 4.11
C VAL A 291 2.56 7.75 5.05
N ASP A 292 1.45 7.18 4.57
CA ASP A 292 0.53 6.40 5.40
C ASP A 292 1.18 5.13 5.98
N ASN A 293 1.99 4.43 5.19
CA ASN A 293 2.70 3.23 5.67
C ASN A 293 3.80 3.59 6.68
N LEU A 294 4.50 4.71 6.51
CA LEU A 294 5.49 5.18 7.47
C LEU A 294 4.85 5.62 8.80
N LEU A 295 3.70 6.30 8.74
CA LEU A 295 2.91 6.63 9.94
C LEU A 295 2.46 5.38 10.69
N LYS A 296 1.96 4.37 9.96
CA LYS A 296 1.61 3.07 10.56
C LYS A 296 2.83 2.37 11.15
N ALA A 297 3.98 2.41 10.47
CA ALA A 297 5.22 1.83 10.97
C ALA A 297 5.67 2.49 12.28
N ILE A 298 5.66 3.83 12.36
CA ILE A 298 5.99 4.57 13.60
C ILE A 298 4.99 4.21 14.71
N LYS A 299 3.69 4.14 14.41
CA LYS A 299 2.67 3.76 15.39
C LYS A 299 2.89 2.36 15.94
N LEU A 300 3.24 1.39 15.09
CA LEU A 300 3.56 0.02 15.51
C LEU A 300 4.82 -0.02 16.38
N ALA A 301 5.90 0.67 15.98
CA ALA A 301 7.12 0.76 16.77
C ALA A 301 6.89 1.42 18.14
N ASN A 302 6.11 2.50 18.21
CA ASN A 302 5.74 3.17 19.47
C ASN A 302 4.83 2.31 20.37
N SER A 303 4.17 1.29 19.83
CA SER A 303 3.31 0.39 20.63
C SER A 303 4.08 -0.67 21.41
N ILE A 304 5.39 -0.80 21.17
CA ILE A 304 6.26 -1.73 21.89
C ILE A 304 6.52 -1.17 23.29
N ASN A 305 6.23 -1.97 24.31
CA ASN A 305 6.34 -1.56 25.71
C ASN A 305 7.82 -1.40 26.14
N SER A 306 8.10 -0.48 27.07
CA SER A 306 9.44 -0.26 27.64
C SER A 306 10.06 -1.49 28.30
N ASN A 307 9.24 -2.44 28.77
CA ASN A 307 9.67 -3.68 29.39
C ASN A 307 10.05 -4.77 28.37
N SER A 308 9.83 -4.52 27.08
CA SER A 308 10.14 -5.46 25.99
C SER A 308 11.64 -5.44 25.67
N TYR A 309 12.23 -6.60 25.39
CA TYR A 309 13.62 -6.71 24.92
C TYR A 309 13.87 -6.00 23.59
N LEU A 310 12.81 -5.69 22.83
CA LEU A 310 12.87 -5.00 21.55
C LEU A 310 12.65 -3.49 21.64
N TYR A 311 12.38 -2.95 22.83
CA TYR A 311 12.07 -1.54 22.99
C TYR A 311 13.18 -0.62 22.46
N GLN A 312 14.43 -0.90 22.82
CA GLN A 312 15.58 -0.12 22.33
C GLN A 312 15.63 -0.11 20.81
N LYS A 313 15.42 -1.28 20.19
CA LYS A 313 15.43 -1.41 18.73
C LYS A 313 14.28 -0.66 18.08
N ALA A 314 13.10 -0.62 18.72
CA ALA A 314 11.97 0.19 18.27
C ALA A 314 12.29 1.69 18.32
N GLN A 315 12.92 2.15 19.41
CA GLN A 315 13.33 3.55 19.58
C GLN A 315 14.41 3.99 18.57
N GLU A 316 15.28 3.07 18.13
CA GLU A 316 16.22 3.33 17.04
C GLU A 316 15.52 3.51 15.68
N LEU A 317 14.47 2.75 15.40
CA LEU A 317 13.77 2.74 14.11
C LEU A 317 12.81 3.91 13.93
N ILE A 318 12.25 4.46 15.02
CA ILE A 318 11.30 5.58 14.95
C ILE A 318 11.90 6.81 14.26
N PRO A 319 13.11 7.30 14.64
CA PRO A 319 13.78 8.38 13.91
C PRO A 319 14.07 8.04 12.45
N GLU A 320 14.44 6.80 12.12
CA GLU A 320 14.67 6.39 10.73
C GLU A 320 13.40 6.48 9.88
N PHE A 321 12.25 6.08 10.44
CA PHE A 321 10.97 6.20 9.76
C PHE A 321 10.54 7.66 9.61
N GLY A 322 10.76 8.48 10.65
CA GLY A 322 10.54 9.93 10.62
C GLY A 322 11.37 10.61 9.53
N ARG A 323 12.66 10.27 9.42
CA ARG A 323 13.54 10.79 8.37
C ARG A 323 13.07 10.43 6.97
N LYS A 324 12.65 9.18 6.75
CA LYS A 324 12.05 8.78 5.46
C LYS A 324 10.79 9.57 5.11
N MET A 325 10.00 9.99 6.11
CA MET A 325 8.87 10.89 5.85
C MET A 325 9.33 12.31 5.50
N LEU A 326 10.35 12.82 6.17
CA LEU A 326 10.93 14.12 5.87
C LEU A 326 11.52 14.16 4.46
N GLU A 327 12.25 13.12 4.04
CA GLU A 327 12.75 12.95 2.66
C GLU A 327 11.62 13.01 1.62
N LEU A 328 10.45 12.42 1.93
CA LEU A 328 9.27 12.51 1.04
C LEU A 328 8.70 13.94 0.99
N ALA A 329 8.73 14.67 2.10
CA ALA A 329 8.34 16.07 2.15
C ALA A 329 9.31 16.95 1.34
N GLU A 330 10.61 16.73 1.48
CA GLU A 330 11.66 17.41 0.71
C GLU A 330 11.49 17.19 -0.80
N ALA A 331 11.28 15.94 -1.24
CA ALA A 331 11.04 15.63 -2.64
C ALA A 331 9.77 16.31 -3.21
N ARG A 332 8.77 16.58 -2.36
CA ARG A 332 7.59 17.38 -2.75
C ARG A 332 7.92 18.86 -2.84
N MET A 333 8.72 19.37 -1.90
CA MET A 333 9.18 20.76 -1.90
C MET A 333 10.01 21.08 -3.15
N GLU A 334 10.92 20.19 -3.57
CA GLU A 334 11.71 20.34 -4.80
C GLU A 334 10.83 20.47 -6.06
N ARG A 335 9.68 19.81 -6.07
CA ARG A 335 8.69 19.86 -7.17
C ARG A 335 7.76 21.07 -7.11
N ARG A 336 8.01 22.02 -6.20
CA ARG A 336 7.15 23.16 -5.88
C ARG A 336 5.75 22.79 -5.35
N ASP A 337 5.61 21.62 -4.75
CA ASP A 337 4.37 21.15 -4.10
C ASP A 337 4.46 21.39 -2.58
N ALA A 338 4.48 22.67 -2.19
CA ALA A 338 4.66 23.07 -0.79
C ALA A 338 3.50 22.61 0.11
N ASP A 339 2.27 22.62 -0.39
CA ASP A 339 1.10 22.22 0.40
C ASP A 339 1.22 20.77 0.85
N THR A 340 1.53 19.86 -0.08
CA THR A 340 1.73 18.44 0.24
C THR A 340 2.98 18.23 1.09
N ALA A 341 4.07 18.93 0.80
CA ALA A 341 5.31 18.82 1.57
C ALA A 341 5.10 19.18 3.05
N LEU A 342 4.46 20.32 3.32
CA LEU A 342 4.20 20.79 4.68
C LEU A 342 3.18 19.90 5.41
N ASP A 343 2.17 19.38 4.71
CA ASP A 343 1.24 18.40 5.28
C ASP A 343 1.96 17.11 5.72
N ILE A 344 2.88 16.60 4.90
CA ILE A 344 3.70 15.44 5.27
C ILE A 344 4.54 15.73 6.51
N ALA A 345 5.26 16.86 6.54
CA ALA A 345 6.12 17.23 7.66
C ALA A 345 5.34 17.36 8.97
N ARG A 346 4.16 17.99 8.94
CA ARG A 346 3.29 18.16 10.12
C ARG A 346 2.69 16.85 10.63
N LYS A 347 2.59 15.82 9.77
CA LYS A 347 2.15 14.48 10.17
C LYS A 347 3.25 13.69 10.87
N ILE A 348 4.52 14.07 10.73
CA ILE A 348 5.62 13.40 11.43
C ILE A 348 5.40 13.60 12.94
N PRO A 349 5.29 12.53 13.73
CA PRO A 349 5.13 12.67 15.17
C PRO A 349 6.38 13.30 15.80
N SER A 350 6.24 13.85 17.01
CA SER A 350 7.38 14.48 17.70
C SER A 350 8.45 13.44 18.03
N ILE A 351 9.63 13.62 17.44
CA ILE A 351 10.79 12.74 17.61
C ILE A 351 11.94 13.63 18.08
N PRO A 352 12.42 13.52 19.33
CA PRO A 352 13.41 14.45 19.89
C PRO A 352 14.68 14.60 19.04
N ALA A 353 15.16 13.51 18.44
CA ALA A 353 16.36 13.50 17.59
C ALA A 353 16.18 14.22 16.24
N LEU A 354 14.95 14.39 15.77
CA LEU A 354 14.63 14.94 14.45
C LEU A 354 13.80 16.25 14.53
N GLN A 355 13.30 16.61 15.71
CA GLN A 355 12.37 17.72 15.89
C GLN A 355 12.91 19.03 15.33
N ALA A 356 14.18 19.31 15.59
CA ALA A 356 14.87 20.48 15.06
C ALA A 356 14.79 20.52 13.51
N GLU A 357 15.17 19.43 12.85
CA GLU A 357 15.20 19.32 11.38
C GLU A 357 13.79 19.51 10.78
N ILE A 358 12.76 18.94 11.41
CA ILE A 358 11.35 19.07 10.98
C ILE A 358 10.88 20.52 11.12
N ASP A 359 11.17 21.17 12.25
CA ASP A 359 10.75 22.55 12.50
C ASP A 359 11.41 23.50 11.48
N ASP A 360 12.70 23.32 11.22
CA ASP A 360 13.46 24.08 10.21
C ASP A 360 12.88 23.88 8.80
N PHE A 361 12.56 22.64 8.44
CA PHE A 361 11.93 22.32 7.17
C PHE A 361 10.55 22.99 7.02
N ILE A 362 9.74 23.02 8.08
CA ILE A 362 8.44 23.68 8.05
C ILE A 362 8.60 25.20 7.87
N VAL A 363 9.51 25.83 8.62
CA VAL A 363 9.76 27.28 8.52
C VAL A 363 10.26 27.66 7.13
N LEU A 364 11.29 26.97 6.62
CA LEU A 364 11.79 27.22 5.25
C LEU A 364 10.77 26.87 4.18
N GLY A 365 10.01 25.80 4.38
CA GLY A 365 8.96 25.37 3.45
C GLY A 365 7.84 26.40 3.34
N GLU A 366 7.40 26.98 4.46
CA GLU A 366 6.44 28.08 4.47
C GLU A 366 7.01 29.33 3.80
N ALA A 367 8.28 29.67 4.08
CA ALA A 367 8.95 30.78 3.42
C ALA A 367 9.00 30.60 1.89
N LYS A 368 9.43 29.42 1.41
CA LYS A 368 9.47 29.06 -0.01
C LYS A 368 8.07 29.14 -0.64
N ARG A 369 7.04 28.62 0.04
CA ARG A 369 5.63 28.70 -0.39
C ARG A 369 5.19 30.14 -0.61
N SER A 370 5.48 31.02 0.35
CA SER A 370 5.15 32.45 0.26
C SER A 370 5.89 33.13 -0.89
N ALA A 371 7.18 32.82 -1.09
CA ALA A 371 7.97 33.38 -2.18
C ALA A 371 7.46 32.96 -3.57
N TRP A 372 6.98 31.72 -3.71
CA TRP A 372 6.48 31.21 -4.99
C TRP A 372 5.18 31.86 -5.48
N ILE A 373 4.48 32.61 -4.62
CA ILE A 373 3.38 33.48 -5.04
C ILE A 373 3.89 34.49 -6.09
N GLY A 374 5.16 34.92 -5.96
CA GLY A 374 5.82 35.80 -6.92
C GLY A 374 5.34 37.25 -6.88
N THR A 375 4.76 37.67 -5.75
CA THR A 375 4.39 39.07 -5.48
C THR A 375 5.36 39.67 -4.46
N VAL A 376 5.47 41.00 -4.42
CA VAL A 376 6.25 41.70 -3.39
C VAL A 376 5.83 41.28 -1.98
N ALA A 377 4.52 41.28 -1.71
CA ALA A 377 3.99 40.86 -0.41
C ALA A 377 4.35 39.41 -0.06
N GLY A 378 4.29 38.49 -1.03
CA GLY A 378 4.68 37.09 -0.83
C GLY A 378 6.17 36.93 -0.51
N LEU A 379 7.04 37.69 -1.19
CA LEU A 379 8.48 37.70 -0.95
C LEU A 379 8.84 38.33 0.41
N GLU A 380 8.14 39.39 0.83
CA GLU A 380 8.33 40.00 2.16
C GLU A 380 7.95 39.03 3.28
N VAL A 381 6.83 38.31 3.13
CA VAL A 381 6.42 37.26 4.06
C VAL A 381 7.45 36.13 4.10
N ALA A 382 7.94 35.70 2.93
CA ALA A 382 8.98 34.68 2.83
C ALA A 382 10.26 35.06 3.58
N ILE A 383 10.74 36.30 3.39
CA ILE A 383 11.89 36.85 4.11
C ILE A 383 11.63 36.86 5.61
N SER A 384 10.44 37.31 6.05
CA SER A 384 10.09 37.35 7.46
C SER A 384 10.06 35.96 8.10
N GLN A 385 9.60 34.93 7.36
CA GLN A 385 9.57 33.54 7.83
C GLN A 385 10.99 32.97 7.90
N ALA A 386 11.79 33.11 6.84
CA ALA A 386 13.17 32.60 6.81
C ALA A 386 14.07 33.26 7.89
N LYS A 387 13.81 34.51 8.26
CA LYS A 387 14.51 35.20 9.36
C LYS A 387 14.29 34.60 10.75
N GLN A 388 13.29 33.74 10.93
CA GLN A 388 13.03 33.07 12.21
C GLN A 388 14.06 31.97 12.50
N ILE A 389 14.85 31.56 11.50
CA ILE A 389 15.89 30.55 11.65
C ILE A 389 17.10 31.16 12.33
N ASP A 390 17.47 30.61 13.48
CA ASP A 390 18.60 31.06 14.28
C ASP A 390 19.95 30.74 13.62
N ALA A 391 20.97 31.55 13.89
CA ALA A 391 22.33 31.37 13.37
C ALA A 391 23.00 30.05 13.81
N SER A 392 22.53 29.43 14.89
CA SER A 392 23.03 28.13 15.35
C SER A 392 22.49 26.94 14.55
N ARG A 393 21.51 27.15 13.66
CA ARG A 393 20.83 26.08 12.91
C ARG A 393 21.62 25.72 11.66
N GLU A 394 21.59 24.45 11.28
CA GLU A 394 22.32 23.94 10.11
C GLU A 394 21.86 24.60 8.81
N VAL A 395 20.55 24.83 8.67
CA VAL A 395 19.94 25.45 7.48
C VAL A 395 20.05 26.98 7.43
N TYR A 396 20.73 27.62 8.38
CA TYR A 396 20.81 29.08 8.46
C TYR A 396 21.43 29.71 7.21
N ASN A 397 22.50 29.12 6.68
CA ASN A 397 23.17 29.63 5.48
C ASN A 397 22.25 29.57 4.24
N GLU A 398 21.47 28.49 4.11
CA GLU A 398 20.47 28.36 3.05
C GLU A 398 19.39 29.45 3.21
N ALA A 399 18.93 29.69 4.44
CA ALA A 399 17.95 30.74 4.73
C ALA A 399 18.46 32.13 4.33
N GLN A 400 19.71 32.46 4.65
CA GLN A 400 20.31 33.75 4.28
C GLN A 400 20.49 33.90 2.75
N GLU A 401 20.87 32.83 2.05
CA GLU A 401 20.96 32.84 0.60
C GLU A 401 19.59 33.09 -0.06
N LEU A 402 18.54 32.43 0.44
CA LEU A 402 17.17 32.64 -0.01
C LEU A 402 16.70 34.08 0.26
N ILE A 403 16.96 34.61 1.45
CA ILE A 403 16.63 36.00 1.80
C ILE A 403 17.30 36.97 0.83
N GLY A 404 18.59 36.81 0.55
CA GLY A 404 19.32 37.66 -0.40
C GLY A 404 18.72 37.60 -1.81
N LYS A 405 18.33 36.40 -2.28
CA LYS A 405 17.66 36.24 -3.57
C LYS A 405 16.30 36.93 -3.61
N TRP A 406 15.47 36.75 -2.58
CA TRP A 406 14.14 37.36 -2.52
C TRP A 406 14.18 38.88 -2.39
N GLN A 407 15.19 39.43 -1.70
CA GLN A 407 15.40 40.88 -1.62
C GLN A 407 15.66 41.50 -2.99
N ILE A 408 16.48 40.85 -3.82
CA ILE A 408 16.71 41.26 -5.20
C ILE A 408 15.41 41.16 -5.99
N GLU A 409 14.71 40.01 -5.91
CA GLU A 409 13.45 39.81 -6.63
C GLU A 409 12.36 40.84 -6.31
N ILE A 410 12.30 41.37 -5.09
CA ILE A 410 11.31 42.40 -4.72
C ILE A 410 11.45 43.64 -5.62
N GLU A 411 12.67 44.11 -5.86
CA GLU A 411 12.90 45.29 -6.70
C GLU A 411 12.45 45.03 -8.15
N ASP A 412 12.75 43.85 -8.69
CA ASP A 412 12.41 43.51 -10.06
C ASP A 412 10.93 43.22 -10.27
N VAL A 413 10.25 42.62 -9.28
CA VAL A 413 8.80 42.45 -9.31
C VAL A 413 8.11 43.81 -9.32
N TYR A 414 8.59 44.77 -8.53
CA TYR A 414 8.08 46.14 -8.57
C TYR A 414 8.24 46.79 -9.96
N ARG A 415 9.40 46.60 -10.61
CA ARG A 415 9.64 47.08 -11.98
C ARG A 415 8.70 46.42 -12.99
N LEU A 416 8.51 45.10 -12.90
CA LEU A 416 7.57 44.38 -13.76
C LEU A 416 6.14 44.88 -13.57
N ASP A 417 5.69 45.09 -12.33
CA ASP A 417 4.35 45.60 -12.07
C ASP A 417 4.16 47.02 -12.59
N LYS A 418 5.17 47.88 -12.45
CA LYS A 418 5.18 49.21 -13.09
C LYS A 418 5.13 49.10 -14.62
N ALA A 419 5.92 48.21 -15.22
CA ALA A 419 5.92 47.97 -16.65
C ALA A 419 4.56 47.48 -17.15
N ARG A 420 3.91 46.55 -16.45
CA ARG A 420 2.54 46.07 -16.75
C ARG A 420 1.52 47.19 -16.66
N ASN A 421 1.61 48.05 -15.64
CA ASN A 421 0.72 49.20 -15.50
C ASN A 421 0.87 50.19 -16.66
N LEU A 422 2.10 50.45 -17.12
CA LEU A 422 2.35 51.24 -18.33
C LEU A 422 1.72 50.54 -19.55
N ALA A 423 2.03 49.27 -19.77
CA ALA A 423 1.53 48.51 -20.91
C ALA A 423 -0.01 48.41 -20.97
N SER A 424 -0.69 48.47 -19.82
CA SER A 424 -2.16 48.43 -19.74
C SER A 424 -2.86 49.57 -20.50
N GLN A 425 -2.17 50.69 -20.73
CA GLN A 425 -2.69 51.81 -21.51
C GLN A 425 -2.79 51.50 -23.01
N GLY A 426 -2.04 50.50 -23.51
CA GLY A 426 -2.17 49.96 -24.87
C GLY A 426 -1.69 50.84 -26.02
N THR A 427 -1.23 52.07 -25.78
CA THR A 427 -0.65 52.92 -26.83
C THR A 427 0.83 52.60 -27.06
N VAL A 428 1.33 52.85 -28.28
CA VAL A 428 2.73 52.60 -28.65
C VAL A 428 3.71 53.26 -27.67
N ASN A 429 3.44 54.50 -27.26
CA ASN A 429 4.29 55.23 -26.31
C ASN A 429 4.37 54.52 -24.95
N TYR A 430 3.23 54.08 -24.41
CA TYR A 430 3.20 53.40 -23.11
C TYR A 430 3.75 51.97 -23.19
N LEU A 431 3.54 51.26 -24.30
CA LEU A 431 4.14 49.94 -24.53
C LEU A 431 5.66 50.03 -24.64
N ASN A 432 6.20 51.05 -25.33
CA ASN A 432 7.65 51.29 -25.37
C ASN A 432 8.20 51.65 -23.99
N ALA A 433 7.49 52.48 -23.22
CA ALA A 433 7.87 52.78 -21.83
C ALA A 433 7.87 51.53 -20.94
N ALA A 434 6.89 50.64 -21.11
CA ALA A 434 6.84 49.35 -20.41
C ALA A 434 8.03 48.45 -20.78
N ILE A 435 8.38 48.36 -22.06
CA ILE A 435 9.55 47.61 -22.53
C ILE A 435 10.83 48.17 -21.90
N SER A 436 11.02 49.49 -21.92
CA SER A 436 12.18 50.14 -21.30
C SER A 436 12.27 49.91 -19.79
N GLU A 437 11.14 49.88 -19.08
CA GLU A 437 11.12 49.59 -17.65
C GLU A 437 11.50 48.12 -17.37
N ALA A 438 10.99 47.16 -18.15
CA ALA A 438 11.33 45.74 -18.00
C ALA A 438 12.77 45.42 -18.46
N GLU A 439 13.35 46.21 -19.37
CA GLU A 439 14.73 46.06 -19.84
C GLU A 439 15.77 46.44 -18.78
N MET A 440 15.36 47.19 -17.75
CA MET A 440 16.21 47.49 -16.59
C MET A 440 16.51 46.24 -15.74
N ILE A 441 15.78 45.14 -15.91
CA ILE A 441 15.96 43.90 -15.16
C ILE A 441 17.14 43.12 -15.76
N PRO A 442 18.23 42.89 -15.02
CA PRO A 442 19.42 42.22 -15.52
C PRO A 442 19.17 40.78 -16.01
N ASP A 443 19.99 40.30 -16.95
CA ASP A 443 19.86 38.95 -17.51
C ASP A 443 20.09 37.83 -16.48
N ASN A 444 20.95 38.07 -15.49
CA ASN A 444 21.25 37.15 -14.39
C ASN A 444 20.18 37.16 -13.28
N ASN A 445 19.15 38.01 -13.40
CA ASN A 445 18.09 38.11 -12.43
C ASN A 445 17.12 36.91 -12.49
N PRO A 446 16.61 36.40 -11.36
CA PRO A 446 15.59 35.34 -11.35
C PRO A 446 14.34 35.66 -12.19
N ARG A 447 13.98 36.95 -12.34
CA ARG A 447 12.84 37.44 -13.11
C ARG A 447 13.14 37.77 -14.57
N SER A 448 14.37 37.59 -15.05
CA SER A 448 14.75 37.98 -16.43
C SER A 448 13.94 37.25 -17.50
N GLN A 449 13.60 35.97 -17.28
CA GLN A 449 12.78 35.20 -18.21
C GLN A 449 11.35 35.72 -18.29
N GLU A 450 10.80 36.18 -17.17
CA GLU A 450 9.49 36.81 -17.10
C GLU A 450 9.49 38.14 -17.84
N ALA A 451 10.45 39.02 -17.54
CA ALA A 451 10.67 40.28 -18.24
C ALA A 451 10.78 40.11 -19.76
N LYS A 452 11.61 39.16 -20.21
CA LYS A 452 11.79 38.86 -21.65
C LYS A 452 10.51 38.38 -22.34
N ARG A 453 9.68 37.59 -21.66
CA ARG A 453 8.38 37.17 -22.21
C ARG A 453 7.44 38.36 -22.38
N GLU A 454 7.36 39.23 -21.38
CA GLU A 454 6.50 40.41 -21.43
C GLU A 454 6.98 41.42 -22.48
N MET A 455 8.28 41.71 -22.54
CA MET A 455 8.85 42.56 -23.59
C MET A 455 8.55 42.04 -24.99
N ARG A 456 8.68 40.73 -25.25
CA ARG A 456 8.31 40.15 -26.56
C ARG A 456 6.84 40.35 -26.87
N ARG A 457 5.95 40.17 -25.88
CA ARG A 457 4.52 40.40 -26.05
C ARG A 457 4.22 41.87 -26.39
N TRP A 458 4.79 42.82 -25.66
CA TRP A 458 4.56 44.24 -25.91
C TRP A 458 5.17 44.69 -27.23
N ARG A 459 6.35 44.19 -27.63
CA ARG A 459 6.93 44.44 -28.96
C ARG A 459 6.02 43.96 -30.07
N SER A 460 5.45 42.76 -29.96
CA SER A 460 4.47 42.26 -30.93
C SER A 460 3.19 43.11 -30.98
N GLN A 461 2.74 43.66 -29.85
CA GLN A 461 1.61 44.61 -29.82
C GLN A 461 1.94 45.92 -30.53
N VAL A 462 3.12 46.48 -30.27
CA VAL A 462 3.61 47.69 -30.96
C VAL A 462 3.66 47.43 -32.46
N GLU A 463 4.32 46.36 -32.90
CA GLU A 463 4.39 45.98 -34.32
C GLU A 463 2.99 45.82 -34.93
N SER A 464 2.05 45.23 -34.20
CA SER A 464 0.68 45.06 -34.70
C SER A 464 -0.02 46.41 -34.87
N ILE A 465 0.12 47.33 -33.91
CA ILE A 465 -0.47 48.69 -34.00
C ILE A 465 0.14 49.47 -35.17
N GLU A 466 1.46 49.37 -35.37
CA GLU A 466 2.19 50.03 -36.46
C GLU A 466 1.83 49.45 -37.83
N ASP A 467 1.67 48.13 -37.93
CA ASP A 467 1.50 47.42 -39.19
C ASP A 467 0.02 47.33 -39.62
N GLN A 468 -0.94 47.42 -38.68
CA GLN A 468 -2.37 47.28 -38.97
C GLN A 468 -2.88 48.27 -40.04
N PRO A 469 -2.48 49.55 -40.07
CA PRO A 469 -2.90 50.47 -41.13
C PRO A 469 -2.52 50.03 -42.55
N PHE A 470 -1.43 49.27 -42.74
CA PHE A 470 -1.09 48.71 -44.06
C PHE A 470 -2.05 47.60 -44.45
N ILE A 471 -2.44 46.73 -43.51
CA ILE A 471 -3.45 45.70 -43.74
C ILE A 471 -4.79 46.34 -44.11
N ASP A 472 -5.23 47.34 -43.35
CA ASP A 472 -6.53 47.99 -43.56
C ASP A 472 -6.58 48.69 -44.92
N ARG A 473 -5.52 49.43 -45.29
CA ARG A 473 -5.42 50.06 -46.62
C ARG A 473 -5.37 49.02 -47.74
N ALA A 474 -4.63 47.93 -47.56
CA ALA A 474 -4.55 46.86 -48.55
C ALA A 474 -5.92 46.19 -48.77
N GLU A 475 -6.68 45.94 -47.69
CA GLU A 475 -8.05 45.44 -47.79
C GLU A 475 -8.98 46.40 -48.53
N GLN A 476 -8.92 47.69 -48.21
CA GLN A 476 -9.71 48.72 -48.91
C GLN A 476 -9.40 48.74 -50.41
N MET A 477 -8.12 48.68 -50.79
CA MET A 477 -7.70 48.60 -52.19
C MET A 477 -8.26 47.34 -52.87
N ALA A 478 -8.29 46.20 -52.18
CA ALA A 478 -8.78 44.94 -52.75
C ALA A 478 -10.30 44.88 -52.96
N THR A 479 -11.08 45.86 -52.47
CA THR A 479 -12.55 45.82 -52.45
C THR A 479 -13.18 45.67 -53.84
N LEU A 480 -12.59 46.31 -54.86
CA LEU A 480 -13.11 46.26 -56.24
C LEU A 480 -12.92 44.90 -56.91
N GLY A 481 -11.94 44.11 -56.45
CA GLY A 481 -11.68 42.76 -56.96
C GLY A 481 -11.10 42.67 -58.38
N ASP A 482 -10.81 43.80 -59.04
CA ASP A 482 -10.13 43.81 -60.34
C ASP A 482 -8.62 43.62 -60.19
N ILE A 483 -7.95 43.28 -61.30
CA ILE A 483 -6.51 42.95 -61.29
C ILE A 483 -5.66 44.11 -60.75
N ILE A 484 -5.96 45.36 -61.12
CA ILE A 484 -5.16 46.52 -60.71
C ILE A 484 -5.32 46.75 -59.21
N SER A 485 -6.56 46.76 -58.73
CA SER A 485 -6.91 46.89 -57.31
C SER A 485 -6.25 45.80 -56.45
N LEU A 486 -6.28 44.55 -56.89
CA LEU A 486 -5.64 43.43 -56.20
C LEU A 486 -4.10 43.52 -56.22
N GLN A 487 -3.50 43.99 -57.31
CA GLN A 487 -2.05 44.23 -57.38
C GLN A 487 -1.61 45.35 -56.42
N SER A 488 -2.37 46.44 -56.34
CA SER A 488 -2.14 47.51 -55.37
C SER A 488 -2.26 47.01 -53.93
N ALA A 489 -3.28 46.21 -53.63
CA ALA A 489 -3.45 45.58 -52.31
C ALA A 489 -2.26 44.69 -51.93
N ILE A 490 -1.76 43.87 -52.86
CA ILE A 490 -0.56 43.04 -52.65
C ILE A 490 0.65 43.91 -52.35
N ALA A 491 0.86 44.99 -53.12
CA ALA A 491 1.97 45.92 -52.90
C ALA A 491 1.90 46.57 -51.51
N GLU A 492 0.71 47.02 -51.08
CA GLU A 492 0.51 47.62 -49.76
C GLU A 492 0.77 46.63 -48.62
N ALA A 493 0.21 45.42 -48.70
CA ALA A 493 0.43 44.38 -47.68
C ALA A 493 1.88 43.89 -47.63
N SER A 494 2.61 43.95 -48.76
CA SER A 494 4.03 43.55 -48.83
C SER A 494 4.98 44.49 -48.10
N GLN A 495 4.52 45.68 -47.69
CA GLN A 495 5.31 46.59 -46.87
C GLN A 495 5.60 46.03 -45.48
N ILE A 496 4.77 45.08 -45.00
CA ILE A 496 4.97 44.38 -43.74
C ILE A 496 6.11 43.35 -43.92
N ARG A 497 7.23 43.59 -43.23
CA ARG A 497 8.45 42.80 -43.39
C ARG A 497 8.37 41.44 -42.70
N TYR A 498 9.14 40.48 -43.19
CA TYR A 498 9.34 39.19 -42.54
C TYR A 498 9.81 39.36 -41.09
N GLY A 499 9.24 38.57 -40.17
CA GLY A 499 9.55 38.61 -38.74
C GLY A 499 8.67 39.53 -37.90
N ARG A 500 7.86 40.40 -38.52
CA ARG A 500 6.86 41.23 -37.84
C ARG A 500 5.63 40.43 -37.42
N SER A 501 4.95 40.88 -36.37
CA SER A 501 3.72 40.27 -35.83
C SER A 501 2.64 40.00 -36.89
N LEU A 502 2.36 40.95 -37.79
CA LEU A 502 1.30 40.83 -38.80
C LEU A 502 1.74 40.22 -40.14
N TYR A 503 3.01 39.82 -40.28
CA TYR A 503 3.51 39.23 -41.52
C TYR A 503 2.74 37.97 -41.96
N PRO A 504 2.38 37.00 -41.09
CA PRO A 504 1.59 35.85 -41.52
C PRO A 504 0.20 36.23 -42.05
N THR A 505 -0.42 37.25 -41.45
CA THR A 505 -1.70 37.81 -41.90
C THR A 505 -1.56 38.46 -43.27
N ALA A 506 -0.52 39.27 -43.47
CA ALA A 506 -0.20 39.89 -44.75
C ALA A 506 0.02 38.83 -45.84
N GLN A 507 0.83 37.81 -45.57
CA GLN A 507 1.13 36.75 -46.53
C GLN A 507 -0.12 35.95 -46.93
N LYS A 508 -1.01 35.66 -45.97
CA LYS A 508 -2.29 35.00 -46.26
C LYS A 508 -3.16 35.82 -47.21
N LYS A 509 -3.22 37.13 -47.01
CA LYS A 509 -3.96 38.05 -47.90
C LYS A 509 -3.33 38.11 -49.28
N ILE A 510 -2.01 38.28 -49.36
CA ILE A 510 -1.26 38.28 -50.61
C ILE A 510 -1.52 37.00 -51.41
N ASN A 511 -1.47 35.83 -50.76
CA ASN A 511 -1.74 34.54 -51.42
C ASN A 511 -3.19 34.46 -51.94
N ASN A 512 -4.16 34.95 -51.17
CA ASN A 512 -5.57 34.98 -51.59
C ASN A 512 -5.76 35.90 -52.81
N TRP A 513 -5.31 37.14 -52.74
CA TRP A 513 -5.41 38.10 -53.85
C TRP A 513 -4.66 37.64 -55.09
N THR A 514 -3.49 37.02 -54.93
CA THR A 514 -2.76 36.38 -56.02
C THR A 514 -3.61 35.28 -56.68
N GLY A 515 -4.30 34.46 -55.89
CA GLY A 515 -5.20 33.45 -56.42
C GLY A 515 -6.42 34.02 -57.15
N GLN A 516 -6.98 35.12 -56.67
CA GLN A 516 -8.06 35.83 -57.35
C GLN A 516 -7.61 36.39 -58.70
N ILE A 517 -6.44 37.05 -58.74
CA ILE A 517 -5.83 37.53 -60.00
C ILE A 517 -5.67 36.38 -60.99
N GLN A 518 -5.09 35.26 -60.53
CA GLN A 518 -4.91 34.08 -61.39
C GLN A 518 -6.24 33.56 -61.93
N ARG A 519 -7.28 33.47 -61.09
CA ARG A 519 -8.61 33.05 -61.53
C ARG A 519 -9.19 34.01 -62.58
N ILE A 520 -9.12 35.32 -62.38
CA ILE A 520 -9.62 36.31 -63.35
C ILE A 520 -8.90 36.18 -64.70
N GLN A 521 -7.58 35.96 -64.67
CA GLN A 521 -6.77 35.80 -65.89
C GLN A 521 -7.05 34.48 -66.62
N ASP A 522 -7.24 33.39 -65.87
CA ASP A 522 -7.27 32.04 -66.42
C ASP A 522 -8.70 31.59 -66.78
N GLN A 523 -9.73 32.19 -66.17
CA GLN A 523 -11.14 31.83 -66.37
C GLN A 523 -11.57 31.88 -67.85
N PRO A 524 -11.26 32.93 -68.63
CA PRO A 524 -11.64 32.99 -70.04
C PRO A 524 -11.04 31.86 -70.88
N ILE A 525 -9.83 31.42 -70.54
CA ILE A 525 -9.14 30.32 -71.25
C ILE A 525 -9.85 28.99 -70.97
N LEU A 526 -10.23 28.76 -69.71
CA LEU A 526 -10.95 27.55 -69.31
C LEU A 526 -12.37 27.53 -69.90
N ASP A 527 -13.06 28.66 -69.90
CA ASP A 527 -14.39 28.80 -70.50
C ASP A 527 -14.36 28.58 -72.02
N GLU A 528 -13.34 29.10 -72.71
CA GLU A 528 -13.13 28.80 -74.14
C GLU A 528 -12.91 27.29 -74.37
N ALA A 529 -12.08 26.64 -73.54
CA ALA A 529 -11.87 25.19 -73.63
C ALA A 529 -13.19 24.41 -73.44
N ARG A 530 -14.03 24.82 -72.48
CA ARG A 530 -15.35 24.23 -72.25
C ARG A 530 -16.31 24.45 -73.42
N MET A 531 -16.32 25.63 -74.03
CA MET A 531 -17.12 25.88 -75.24
C MET A 531 -16.67 25.00 -76.41
N VAL A 532 -15.36 24.83 -76.61
CA VAL A 532 -14.80 23.93 -77.62
C VAL A 532 -15.22 22.48 -77.34
N ALA A 533 -15.16 22.02 -76.09
CA ALA A 533 -15.64 20.68 -75.72
C ALA A 533 -17.14 20.50 -76.01
N ALA A 534 -17.96 21.51 -75.67
CA ALA A 534 -19.40 21.50 -75.92
C ALA A 534 -19.74 21.43 -77.42
N SER A 535 -18.86 21.94 -78.29
CA SER A 535 -19.01 21.82 -79.76
C SER A 535 -18.67 20.42 -80.31
N GLY A 536 -18.16 19.52 -79.47
CA GLY A 536 -17.80 18.13 -79.82
C GLY A 536 -16.30 17.91 -80.07
N ASP A 537 -15.48 18.96 -80.15
CA ASP A 537 -14.03 18.84 -80.31
C ASP A 537 -13.31 18.70 -78.96
N LEU A 538 -13.44 17.51 -78.37
CA LEU A 538 -12.84 17.19 -77.07
C LEU A 538 -11.30 17.22 -77.11
N ASN A 539 -10.67 16.89 -78.25
CA ASN A 539 -9.21 16.88 -78.36
C ASN A 539 -8.63 18.30 -78.30
N THR A 540 -9.26 19.25 -79.01
CA THR A 540 -8.83 20.66 -78.96
C THR A 540 -9.10 21.28 -77.59
N ALA A 541 -10.22 20.93 -76.95
CA ALA A 541 -10.54 21.36 -75.58
C ALA A 541 -9.48 20.89 -74.57
N ILE A 542 -9.11 19.61 -74.60
CA ILE A 542 -8.05 19.04 -73.75
C ILE A 542 -6.73 19.79 -73.97
N ASN A 543 -6.33 20.02 -75.22
CA ASN A 543 -5.07 20.70 -75.52
C ASN A 543 -5.03 22.15 -74.98
N ARG A 544 -6.16 22.86 -75.00
CA ARG A 544 -6.29 24.22 -74.45
C ARG A 544 -6.22 24.21 -72.92
N ALA A 545 -7.01 23.36 -72.26
CA ALA A 545 -7.03 23.26 -70.79
C ALA A 545 -5.71 22.72 -70.21
N LYS A 546 -4.98 21.88 -70.95
CA LYS A 546 -3.72 21.25 -70.48
C LYS A 546 -2.65 22.26 -70.09
N ARG A 547 -2.57 23.40 -70.78
CA ARG A 547 -1.64 24.49 -70.42
C ARG A 547 -1.96 25.06 -69.04
N LEU A 548 -3.24 25.17 -68.72
CA LEU A 548 -3.71 25.67 -67.42
C LEU A 548 -3.56 24.61 -66.32
N ALA A 549 -3.88 23.35 -66.59
CA ALA A 549 -3.71 22.24 -65.65
C ALA A 549 -2.26 22.08 -65.17
N ASN A 550 -1.29 22.31 -66.06
CA ASN A 550 0.14 22.21 -65.73
C ASN A 550 0.73 23.47 -65.06
N SER A 551 -0.05 24.55 -64.93
CA SER A 551 0.47 25.85 -64.48
C SER A 551 0.67 25.95 -62.97
N GLY A 552 0.05 25.07 -62.18
CA GLY A 552 0.01 25.17 -60.71
C GLY A 552 -0.76 26.40 -60.19
N ARG A 553 -1.47 27.11 -61.07
CA ARG A 553 -2.29 28.29 -60.75
C ARG A 553 -3.66 27.89 -60.21
N SER A 554 -4.42 28.88 -59.76
CA SER A 554 -5.69 28.68 -59.04
C SER A 554 -6.74 27.81 -59.76
N LEU A 555 -6.77 27.81 -61.09
CA LEU A 555 -7.70 27.00 -61.89
C LEU A 555 -7.10 25.67 -62.40
N ALA A 556 -5.87 25.32 -62.02
CA ALA A 556 -5.21 24.10 -62.50
C ALA A 556 -5.99 22.83 -62.15
N GLY A 557 -6.52 22.75 -60.92
CA GLY A 557 -7.34 21.60 -60.50
C GLY A 557 -8.67 21.49 -61.24
N GLU A 558 -9.35 22.62 -61.46
CA GLU A 558 -10.60 22.66 -62.25
C GLU A 558 -10.34 22.27 -63.71
N ALA A 559 -9.26 22.77 -64.31
CA ALA A 559 -8.85 22.43 -65.66
C ALA A 559 -8.49 20.93 -65.79
N GLN A 560 -7.82 20.34 -64.79
CA GLN A 560 -7.50 18.91 -64.79
C GLN A 560 -8.76 18.06 -64.71
N ALA A 561 -9.73 18.43 -63.85
CA ALA A 561 -10.99 17.72 -63.74
C ALA A 561 -11.79 17.73 -65.06
N ASP A 562 -11.80 18.86 -65.77
CA ASP A 562 -12.43 18.98 -67.08
C ASP A 562 -11.72 18.08 -68.12
N ILE A 563 -10.39 18.08 -68.14
CA ILE A 563 -9.58 17.19 -69.01
C ILE A 563 -9.91 15.72 -68.75
N ASP A 564 -9.97 15.30 -67.49
CA ASP A 564 -10.25 13.92 -67.12
C ASP A 564 -11.65 13.50 -67.59
N SER A 565 -12.63 14.40 -67.46
CA SER A 565 -13.99 14.20 -67.97
C SER A 565 -14.02 14.03 -69.49
N TRP A 566 -13.33 14.91 -70.23
CA TRP A 566 -13.29 14.84 -71.70
C TRP A 566 -12.54 13.61 -72.20
N GLN A 567 -11.46 13.21 -71.54
CA GLN A 567 -10.75 11.97 -71.86
C GLN A 567 -11.63 10.74 -71.67
N GLU A 568 -12.44 10.71 -70.60
CA GLU A 568 -13.40 9.65 -70.37
C GLU A 568 -14.48 9.60 -71.46
N GLN A 569 -14.98 10.76 -71.90
CA GLN A 569 -15.93 10.84 -73.01
C GLN A 569 -15.35 10.29 -74.33
N ILE A 570 -14.10 10.63 -74.66
CA ILE A 570 -13.40 10.07 -75.83
C ILE A 570 -13.29 8.54 -75.72
N ARG A 571 -12.79 8.03 -74.59
CA ARG A 571 -12.64 6.58 -74.36
C ARG A 571 -13.96 5.84 -74.45
N ALA A 572 -15.02 6.40 -73.89
CA ALA A 572 -16.36 5.83 -73.97
C ALA A 572 -16.87 5.76 -75.41
N GLY A 573 -16.69 6.84 -76.19
CA GLY A 573 -17.06 6.88 -77.60
C GLY A 573 -16.29 5.86 -78.44
N ASP A 574 -14.98 5.72 -78.22
CA ASP A 574 -14.13 4.76 -78.93
C ASP A 574 -14.45 3.31 -78.56
N ASN A 575 -14.64 3.02 -77.26
CA ASN A 575 -15.09 1.70 -76.80
C ASN A 575 -16.43 1.33 -77.43
N TRP A 576 -17.38 2.27 -77.47
CA TRP A 576 -18.69 2.04 -78.08
C TRP A 576 -18.62 1.80 -79.59
N ARG A 577 -17.81 2.58 -80.33
CA ARG A 577 -17.58 2.37 -81.76
C ARG A 577 -16.99 0.99 -82.03
N ARG A 578 -15.91 0.65 -81.32
CA ARG A 578 -15.21 -0.64 -81.45
C ARG A 578 -16.09 -1.83 -81.09
N ALA A 579 -16.89 -1.72 -80.03
CA ALA A 579 -17.84 -2.76 -79.65
C ALA A 579 -18.84 -3.05 -80.78
N ARG A 580 -19.40 -1.99 -81.40
CA ARG A 580 -20.32 -2.15 -82.55
C ARG A 580 -19.64 -2.80 -83.75
N GLU A 581 -18.42 -2.39 -84.09
CA GLU A 581 -17.64 -2.98 -85.20
C GLU A 581 -17.40 -4.48 -85.00
N ILE A 582 -17.02 -4.89 -83.79
CA ILE A 582 -16.78 -6.31 -83.47
C ILE A 582 -18.09 -7.10 -83.53
N ALA A 583 -19.19 -6.53 -83.01
CA ALA A 583 -20.49 -7.19 -82.99
C ALA A 583 -21.03 -7.53 -84.39
N VAL A 584 -20.65 -6.77 -85.43
CA VAL A 584 -21.05 -7.05 -86.82
C VAL A 584 -20.61 -8.44 -87.30
N THR A 585 -19.54 -9.01 -86.73
CA THR A 585 -19.07 -10.36 -87.06
C THR A 585 -20.14 -11.43 -86.79
N GLY A 586 -21.03 -11.20 -85.82
CA GLY A 586 -22.18 -12.08 -85.53
C GLY A 586 -21.84 -13.44 -84.91
N THR A 587 -20.56 -13.75 -84.67
CA THR A 587 -20.17 -14.99 -83.96
C THR A 587 -20.33 -14.82 -82.45
N PRO A 588 -20.58 -15.90 -81.70
CA PRO A 588 -20.74 -15.79 -80.25
C PRO A 588 -19.54 -15.17 -79.53
N GLN A 589 -18.32 -15.51 -79.96
CA GLN A 589 -17.09 -14.98 -79.38
C GLN A 589 -16.94 -13.48 -79.68
N ALA A 590 -17.28 -13.04 -80.89
CA ALA A 590 -17.24 -11.62 -81.25
C ALA A 590 -18.30 -10.81 -80.48
N LEU A 591 -19.53 -11.34 -80.36
CA LEU A 591 -20.58 -10.69 -79.57
C LEU A 591 -20.21 -10.60 -78.08
N ALA A 592 -19.61 -11.65 -77.51
CA ALA A 592 -19.14 -11.63 -76.13
C ALA A 592 -18.02 -10.58 -75.90
N GLU A 593 -17.09 -10.48 -76.84
CA GLU A 593 -16.02 -9.47 -76.81
C GLU A 593 -16.57 -8.04 -76.98
N ALA A 594 -17.53 -7.85 -77.88
CA ALA A 594 -18.23 -6.58 -78.07
C ALA A 594 -18.93 -6.13 -76.78
N ILE A 595 -19.64 -7.04 -76.10
CA ILE A 595 -20.27 -6.77 -74.81
C ILE A 595 -19.22 -6.36 -73.76
N ARG A 596 -18.10 -7.09 -73.67
CA ARG A 596 -17.02 -6.81 -72.72
C ARG A 596 -16.40 -5.42 -72.94
N ILE A 597 -16.25 -4.98 -74.19
CA ILE A 597 -15.74 -3.63 -74.51
C ILE A 597 -16.80 -2.57 -74.23
N ALA A 598 -18.06 -2.81 -74.59
CA ALA A 598 -19.16 -1.88 -74.34
C ALA A 598 -19.40 -1.65 -72.85
N ASP A 599 -19.26 -2.68 -72.02
CA ASP A 599 -19.47 -2.57 -70.57
C ASP A 599 -18.42 -1.69 -69.87
N ARG A 600 -17.28 -1.40 -70.53
CA ARG A 600 -16.28 -0.42 -70.05
C ARG A 600 -16.78 1.03 -70.13
N VAL A 601 -17.87 1.30 -70.84
CA VAL A 601 -18.48 2.62 -70.86
C VAL A 601 -19.13 2.87 -69.49
N SER A 602 -18.61 3.88 -68.77
CA SER A 602 -19.08 4.25 -67.43
C SER A 602 -20.60 4.46 -67.37
N ASN A 603 -21.21 4.06 -66.25
CA ASN A 603 -22.64 4.23 -66.01
C ASN A 603 -23.11 5.69 -66.01
N ARG A 604 -22.20 6.64 -65.83
CA ARG A 604 -22.48 8.08 -65.86
C ARG A 604 -22.35 8.71 -67.24
N ASN A 605 -21.88 7.95 -68.24
CA ASN A 605 -21.71 8.45 -69.59
C ASN A 605 -23.06 8.49 -70.34
N ILE A 606 -23.28 9.49 -71.17
CA ILE A 606 -24.51 9.64 -71.98
C ILE A 606 -24.77 8.42 -72.89
N LEU A 607 -23.71 7.74 -73.35
CA LEU A 607 -23.81 6.56 -74.21
C LEU A 607 -24.28 5.31 -73.46
N ARG A 608 -24.36 5.32 -72.12
CA ARG A 608 -24.65 4.12 -71.35
C ARG A 608 -26.02 3.53 -71.69
N MET A 609 -27.01 4.36 -71.98
CA MET A 609 -28.35 3.88 -72.33
C MET A 609 -28.32 3.04 -73.61
N ASP A 610 -27.68 3.54 -74.67
CA ASP A 610 -27.52 2.82 -75.93
C ASP A 610 -26.66 1.56 -75.76
N VAL A 611 -25.60 1.65 -74.95
CA VAL A 611 -24.71 0.53 -74.61
C VAL A 611 -25.49 -0.61 -73.94
N ASN A 612 -26.33 -0.32 -72.95
CA ASN A 612 -27.11 -1.33 -72.25
C ASN A 612 -28.07 -2.06 -73.20
N VAL A 613 -28.75 -1.31 -74.08
CA VAL A 613 -29.65 -1.91 -75.09
C VAL A 613 -28.91 -2.87 -76.00
N ALA A 614 -27.73 -2.49 -76.49
CA ALA A 614 -26.94 -3.37 -77.35
C ALA A 614 -26.38 -4.59 -76.59
N ILE A 615 -25.93 -4.42 -75.34
CA ILE A 615 -25.50 -5.54 -74.49
C ILE A 615 -26.63 -6.56 -74.37
N ASP A 616 -27.86 -6.12 -74.15
CA ASP A 616 -29.03 -6.99 -74.08
C ASP A 616 -29.38 -7.67 -75.41
N GLN A 617 -29.24 -6.96 -76.53
CA GLN A 617 -29.50 -7.53 -77.86
C GLN A 617 -28.44 -8.58 -78.23
N TRP A 618 -27.16 -8.27 -78.05
CA TRP A 618 -26.05 -9.20 -78.33
C TRP A 618 -26.11 -10.42 -77.42
N SER A 619 -26.47 -10.24 -76.15
CA SER A 619 -26.67 -11.35 -75.20
C SER A 619 -27.79 -12.29 -75.63
N ARG A 620 -28.90 -11.74 -76.16
CA ARG A 620 -29.98 -12.54 -76.76
C ARG A 620 -29.55 -13.28 -78.02
N GLN A 621 -28.80 -12.62 -78.91
CA GLN A 621 -28.25 -13.27 -80.10
C GLN A 621 -27.32 -14.45 -79.75
N ILE A 622 -26.45 -14.30 -78.74
CA ILE A 622 -25.62 -15.41 -78.25
C ILE A 622 -26.51 -16.56 -77.76
N LEU A 623 -27.60 -16.27 -77.04
CA LEU A 623 -28.53 -17.28 -76.54
C LEU A 623 -29.24 -18.02 -77.68
N ASP A 624 -29.69 -17.30 -78.71
CA ASP A 624 -30.37 -17.90 -79.86
C ASP A 624 -29.40 -18.78 -80.68
N ILE A 625 -28.14 -18.35 -80.84
CA ILE A 625 -27.09 -19.18 -81.45
C ILE A 625 -26.87 -20.45 -80.60
N ALA A 626 -26.76 -20.32 -79.27
CA ALA A 626 -26.64 -21.47 -78.38
C ALA A 626 -27.82 -22.43 -78.53
N ARG A 627 -29.06 -21.93 -78.58
CA ARG A 627 -30.26 -22.74 -78.81
C ARG A 627 -30.21 -23.49 -80.13
N SER A 628 -29.85 -22.82 -81.22
CA SER A 628 -29.69 -23.50 -82.53
C SER A 628 -28.60 -24.57 -82.48
N GLN A 629 -27.49 -24.33 -81.78
CA GLN A 629 -26.41 -25.29 -81.58
C GLN A 629 -26.86 -26.52 -80.79
N SER A 630 -27.81 -26.37 -79.87
CA SER A 630 -28.26 -27.47 -79.02
C SER A 630 -28.95 -28.59 -79.80
N GLU A 631 -29.47 -28.31 -80.99
CA GLU A 631 -30.12 -29.29 -81.86
C GLU A 631 -29.14 -30.34 -82.41
N TYR A 632 -27.86 -29.99 -82.54
CA TYR A 632 -26.84 -30.84 -83.15
C TYR A 632 -25.57 -31.03 -82.30
N ASN A 633 -25.27 -30.12 -81.36
CA ASN A 633 -24.13 -30.18 -80.45
C ASN A 633 -24.44 -29.50 -79.11
N ILE A 634 -24.97 -30.28 -78.17
CA ILE A 634 -25.33 -29.82 -76.83
C ILE A 634 -24.11 -29.27 -76.06
N SER A 635 -22.92 -29.87 -76.19
CA SER A 635 -21.70 -29.38 -75.52
C SER A 635 -21.31 -27.98 -75.98
N GLN A 636 -21.33 -27.72 -77.29
CA GLN A 636 -21.03 -26.40 -77.87
C GLN A 636 -22.07 -25.36 -77.46
N SER A 637 -23.37 -25.72 -77.39
CA SER A 637 -24.43 -24.80 -76.94
C SER A 637 -24.23 -24.31 -75.51
N ILE A 638 -23.79 -25.19 -74.60
CA ILE A 638 -23.49 -24.82 -73.21
C ILE A 638 -22.31 -23.85 -73.14
N GLU A 639 -21.26 -24.08 -73.93
CA GLU A 639 -20.10 -23.19 -74.00
C GLU A 639 -20.49 -21.81 -74.53
N THR A 640 -21.29 -21.77 -75.60
CA THR A 640 -21.81 -20.54 -76.20
C THR A 640 -22.69 -19.75 -75.22
N ALA A 641 -23.64 -20.40 -74.54
CA ALA A 641 -24.52 -19.74 -73.58
C ALA A 641 -23.77 -19.21 -72.33
N ARG A 642 -22.61 -19.80 -71.97
CA ARG A 642 -21.77 -19.28 -70.87
C ARG A 642 -21.12 -17.94 -71.18
N LEU A 643 -21.05 -17.54 -72.45
CA LEU A 643 -20.50 -16.24 -72.86
C LEU A 643 -21.43 -15.07 -72.50
N ILE A 644 -22.68 -15.34 -72.13
CA ILE A 644 -23.67 -14.32 -71.76
C ILE A 644 -23.35 -13.74 -70.37
N PRO A 645 -23.19 -12.41 -70.23
CA PRO A 645 -22.81 -11.79 -68.97
C PRO A 645 -23.98 -11.69 -68.00
N ARG A 646 -23.66 -11.70 -66.70
CA ARG A 646 -24.62 -11.60 -65.58
C ARG A 646 -25.53 -10.37 -65.61
N GLY A 647 -25.04 -9.27 -66.17
CA GLY A 647 -25.76 -7.99 -66.22
C GLY A 647 -26.77 -7.89 -67.36
N SER A 648 -26.87 -8.89 -68.23
CA SER A 648 -27.81 -8.89 -69.36
C SER A 648 -29.15 -9.55 -69.02
N SER A 649 -30.20 -9.12 -69.71
CA SER A 649 -31.55 -9.71 -69.64
C SER A 649 -31.58 -11.20 -70.02
N ALA A 650 -30.74 -11.64 -70.98
CA ALA A 650 -30.68 -13.02 -71.45
C ALA A 650 -29.97 -13.99 -70.47
N TYR A 651 -29.32 -13.48 -69.41
CA TYR A 651 -28.50 -14.30 -68.52
C TYR A 651 -29.30 -15.38 -67.80
N SER A 652 -30.47 -15.02 -67.27
CA SER A 652 -31.29 -15.95 -66.48
C SER A 652 -31.80 -17.11 -67.34
N ASP A 653 -32.32 -16.79 -68.54
CA ASP A 653 -32.74 -17.77 -69.54
C ASP A 653 -31.56 -18.67 -69.95
N ALA A 654 -30.39 -18.09 -70.23
CA ALA A 654 -29.19 -18.85 -70.56
C ALA A 654 -28.79 -19.87 -69.48
N GLN A 655 -28.89 -19.52 -68.20
CA GLN A 655 -28.57 -20.47 -67.11
C GLN A 655 -29.58 -21.62 -67.03
N GLN A 656 -30.86 -21.36 -67.32
CA GLN A 656 -31.89 -22.40 -67.37
C GLN A 656 -31.62 -23.37 -68.52
N GLU A 657 -31.35 -22.87 -69.72
CA GLU A 657 -31.02 -23.68 -70.91
C GLU A 657 -29.76 -24.52 -70.67
N ILE A 658 -28.69 -23.92 -70.13
CA ILE A 658 -27.48 -24.63 -69.72
C ILE A 658 -27.79 -25.79 -68.76
N THR A 659 -28.74 -25.60 -67.83
CA THR A 659 -29.13 -26.63 -66.87
C THR A 659 -29.88 -27.78 -67.55
N ILE A 660 -30.78 -27.46 -68.48
CA ILE A 660 -31.54 -28.45 -69.26
C ILE A 660 -30.59 -29.27 -70.14
N TRP A 661 -29.73 -28.61 -70.91
CA TRP A 661 -28.74 -29.23 -71.78
C TRP A 661 -27.77 -30.13 -71.03
N ARG A 662 -27.31 -29.73 -69.83
CA ARG A 662 -26.48 -30.59 -68.98
C ARG A 662 -27.19 -31.87 -68.56
N ARG A 663 -28.50 -31.85 -68.32
CA ARG A 663 -29.28 -33.05 -67.98
C ARG A 663 -29.43 -34.00 -69.18
N LEU A 664 -29.58 -33.45 -70.38
CA LEU A 664 -29.70 -34.24 -71.61
C LEU A 664 -28.41 -34.96 -72.02
N LEU A 665 -27.25 -34.50 -71.55
CA LEU A 665 -25.96 -35.17 -71.69
C LEU A 665 -25.79 -36.38 -70.74
N ILE A 666 -26.78 -36.64 -69.86
CA ILE A 666 -26.78 -37.75 -68.90
C ILE A 666 -27.74 -38.85 -69.43
N PRO A 667 -27.29 -40.08 -69.74
CA PRO A 667 -28.15 -41.14 -70.28
C PRO A 667 -29.17 -41.67 -69.23
N PRO A 668 -30.41 -42.08 -69.63
CA PRO A 668 -31.42 -42.52 -68.68
C PRO A 668 -31.10 -43.90 -68.08
N THR A 669 -31.13 -44.00 -66.75
CA THR A 669 -31.06 -45.27 -66.01
C THR A 669 -32.42 -46.00 -66.06
N PRO A 670 -32.47 -47.34 -66.22
CA PRO A 670 -33.72 -48.10 -66.29
C PRO A 670 -34.40 -48.23 -64.91
N PRO A 671 -35.75 -48.41 -64.86
CA PRO A 671 -36.53 -48.40 -63.62
C PRO A 671 -36.30 -49.65 -62.73
N PRO A 672 -36.37 -49.53 -61.40
CA PRO A 672 -36.11 -50.64 -60.47
C PRO A 672 -37.32 -51.59 -60.34
N ALA A 673 -37.04 -52.89 -60.33
CA ALA A 673 -38.02 -53.96 -60.15
C ALA A 673 -38.58 -54.03 -58.72
N ILE A 674 -39.85 -54.45 -58.62
CA ILE A 674 -40.65 -54.57 -57.40
C ILE A 674 -40.44 -55.96 -56.75
N SER A 675 -40.06 -55.93 -55.46
CA SER A 675 -40.38 -56.87 -54.35
C SER A 675 -39.77 -58.28 -54.34
N THR A 676 -39.37 -58.95 -53.26
CA THR A 676 -39.20 -58.82 -51.77
C THR A 676 -38.86 -60.27 -51.29
N PRO A 677 -38.64 -60.59 -49.99
CA PRO A 677 -37.78 -60.01 -48.94
C PRO A 677 -36.87 -61.09 -48.28
N ASP A 678 -35.86 -60.72 -47.49
CA ASP A 678 -35.83 -61.08 -46.06
C ASP A 678 -34.67 -60.49 -45.23
N LEU A 679 -35.06 -60.08 -44.02
CA LEU A 679 -34.40 -60.12 -42.70
C LEU A 679 -33.03 -59.45 -42.40
N LEU A 680 -33.15 -58.58 -41.37
CA LEU A 680 -32.28 -58.40 -40.17
C LEU A 680 -30.99 -57.55 -40.26
N THR A 681 -31.09 -56.35 -39.63
CA THR A 681 -30.23 -55.72 -38.57
C THR A 681 -28.68 -55.84 -38.60
N PRO A 682 -27.92 -55.00 -37.86
CA PRO A 682 -28.09 -53.59 -37.46
C PRO A 682 -26.81 -52.72 -37.72
N THR A 683 -26.93 -51.43 -37.40
CA THR A 683 -25.93 -50.33 -37.31
C THR A 683 -24.55 -50.73 -36.73
N PRO A 684 -23.41 -50.01 -36.99
CA PRO A 684 -23.25 -48.62 -36.50
C PRO A 684 -22.23 -47.67 -37.23
N SER A 685 -22.31 -46.38 -36.85
CA SER A 685 -21.19 -45.42 -36.53
C SER A 685 -20.25 -44.72 -37.55
N PHE A 686 -20.13 -43.40 -37.31
CA PHE A 686 -18.93 -42.51 -37.28
C PHE A 686 -18.22 -42.01 -38.59
N THR A 687 -18.39 -40.70 -38.82
CA THR A 687 -17.49 -39.57 -39.26
C THR A 687 -15.95 -39.71 -39.14
N PRO A 688 -15.05 -38.75 -39.55
CA PRO A 688 -15.10 -37.55 -40.47
C PRO A 688 -13.76 -37.16 -41.24
N VAL A 689 -13.75 -36.00 -41.96
CA VAL A 689 -12.63 -35.08 -42.45
C VAL A 689 -11.52 -35.67 -43.39
N PRO A 690 -10.55 -34.95 -44.06
CA PRO A 690 -10.12 -33.53 -43.95
C PRO A 690 -9.65 -32.69 -45.19
N ILE A 691 -9.71 -31.36 -45.00
CA ILE A 691 -8.73 -30.23 -45.20
C ILE A 691 -7.59 -30.31 -46.25
N ARG A 692 -7.40 -29.22 -47.03
CA ARG A 692 -6.10 -28.57 -47.37
C ARG A 692 -6.32 -27.17 -47.98
N GLU A 693 -6.04 -26.04 -47.32
CA GLU A 693 -4.77 -25.28 -47.12
C GLU A 693 -4.14 -24.58 -48.36
N GLN A 694 -4.11 -23.24 -48.27
CA GLN A 694 -3.04 -22.25 -48.55
C GLN A 694 -2.37 -22.13 -49.94
N ASN A 695 -2.39 -20.91 -50.53
CA ASN A 695 -1.23 -20.00 -50.52
C ASN A 695 -1.43 -18.68 -51.32
N ASN A 696 -1.08 -17.56 -50.65
CA ASN A 696 -0.37 -16.34 -51.08
C ASN A 696 -0.48 -15.78 -52.51
N LEU A 697 -0.92 -14.51 -52.65
CA LEU A 697 -0.08 -13.30 -52.69
C LEU A 697 -0.93 -12.02 -52.65
#